data_AF-M0FCE3-F1
#
_entry.id   AF-M0FCE3-F1
#
_cell.length_a   1.000
_cell.length_b   1.000
_cell.length_c   1.000
_cell.angle_alpha   90.00
_cell.angle_beta   90.00
_cell.angle_gamma   90.00
#
_symmetry.space_group_name_H-M   'P 1'
#
loop_
_entity.id
_entity.type
_entity.pdbx_description
1 polymer ?
#
loop_
_entity_poly.entity_id
_entity_poly.type
_entity_poly.pdbx_seq_one_letter_code
_entity_poly.pdbx_strand_id
1 'polypeptide(L)'
;MRRRSVLIGLGATAAGGGAIATGAFDTATAERDATVALADDASSLLSLTPLDEEFAFVDDDGELALVFEEVEGGGTGFGSNTVYELGEVFQVSNQGTEDLGLFATVDDGNLGDASFDLTVGDDALGEDPTVELGVGESVAVGVEVDAGDDPTDGEVAITIGIGDGPIEDPGDGPGEAPTEFVDELVFDSTASLLAEDGYLPEEAIAVAAESTAGSTDADGNGDNTNYPDDAPLPLMAVDQDLPVVAFGFPFAQDDVQFGEYGNEEVLLNLLDEYADSDTVLWDEGHDQFYGLDSHSAFADYADENGYALEATTSLEDDLLGPASAIVITSPSAAFSDDEIGALSSFADAGGLIVLMDQSDYNDFDETGNLNALATGIGTQIRFNDNQVIDGESNAGSEFVPTTTALDTENYPGLFADREGLGLELDPSEEYEVEITSVADGDTADVEFPEGQVETVRILGIDTPETGSTEERLEEYEGIDDAPALKDKGDEATDYAESELEVGSTVTLSFDENEGLRGNFGRLLGFLELPDGGVYNANVIEEGWARVYDSGLGKHDEYWDLERAARDAGDGIWDISDQAGTDERRDDPVDELFFPEPVAVSGPEEPVASEAGETLVALDPDANVAALGGPLIEESFEGGEGGPGVEAYGVFPFLTNVIDRVGDATGPVIVDGGHGQFAADFAVSAEDAAYYLRYLEGQAPGDEAFIDLEGVVDLVTDPGPDLLDSDGNPAARALILSTPTEALSSTERTAVADFADAGGAVVLLGTAADADALGNFDPVVSELDADVAFTDTPVTDGENNLGDPANPTTTNFADGFDELFTPFTADDGGDGGSGGSLAFVEVNADAEGDDLEDPQENVVFENAGDDALDLTGYTVSDETTKEYSFPDGFTLPSGKQVTLYSGGGTDTDTELYWGRTGTAIWNNGGDTVSVTDSDGNVVVEHEY
;
A
#
# COMPACT_ATOMS: atom_id res chain seq x y z
N MET A 1 8.38 -24.38 32.07
CA MET A 1 7.82 -25.12 33.26
C MET A 1 7.04 -26.37 32.79
N ARG A 2 7.36 -27.59 33.29
CA ARG A 2 6.73 -28.94 33.06
C ARG A 2 6.95 -29.59 31.67
N ARG A 3 7.89 -30.56 31.50
CA ARG A 3 7.88 -32.03 31.78
C ARG A 3 7.10 -32.96 30.80
N ARG A 4 7.90 -33.68 29.98
CA ARG A 4 8.02 -35.16 29.78
C ARG A 4 7.06 -35.94 28.85
N SER A 5 7.67 -36.75 27.98
CA SER A 5 7.68 -38.26 27.86
C SER A 5 7.61 -38.69 26.37
N VAL A 6 8.42 -39.58 25.77
CA VAL A 6 8.49 -41.08 25.82
C VAL A 6 9.48 -41.51 24.68
N LEU A 7 10.58 -42.29 24.83
CA LEU A 7 10.82 -43.75 25.02
C LEU A 7 10.92 -44.64 23.74
N ILE A 8 12.00 -45.48 23.69
CA ILE A 8 12.24 -46.78 22.96
C ILE A 8 12.99 -46.66 21.62
N GLY A 9 14.04 -47.43 21.25
CA GLY A 9 14.74 -48.57 21.85
C GLY A 9 15.62 -49.34 20.83
N LEU A 10 16.81 -49.75 21.29
CA LEU A 10 17.94 -50.46 20.64
C LEU A 10 17.64 -51.77 19.87
N GLY A 11 18.46 -52.06 18.83
CA GLY A 11 18.57 -53.39 18.21
C GLY A 11 19.68 -53.68 17.17
N ALA A 12 20.94 -53.83 17.62
CA ALA A 12 21.88 -54.96 17.35
C ALA A 12 22.68 -55.19 16.00
N THR A 13 24.01 -54.95 16.07
CA THR A 13 25.22 -55.77 15.69
C THR A 13 25.48 -56.33 14.26
N ALA A 14 26.64 -56.00 13.62
CA ALA A 14 27.96 -56.71 13.72
C ALA A 14 28.95 -56.56 12.50
N ALA A 15 30.18 -56.13 12.81
CA ALA A 15 31.52 -56.63 12.41
C ALA A 15 32.16 -56.42 11.00
N GLY A 16 33.31 -55.70 10.98
CA GLY A 16 34.60 -56.30 10.57
C GLY A 16 35.59 -55.56 9.63
N GLY A 17 36.48 -54.73 10.20
CA GLY A 17 37.96 -54.82 10.07
C GLY A 17 38.73 -54.37 8.79
N GLY A 18 39.53 -53.30 8.93
CA GLY A 18 41.00 -53.35 8.68
C GLY A 18 41.64 -52.48 7.57
N ALA A 19 42.01 -51.23 7.92
CA ALA A 19 43.25 -50.43 7.67
C ALA A 19 44.03 -50.55 6.32
N ILE A 20 44.61 -49.52 5.68
CA ILE A 20 45.38 -48.33 6.10
C ILE A 20 45.42 -47.33 4.91
N ALA A 21 45.26 -46.03 5.14
CA ALA A 21 46.10 -44.90 4.66
C ALA A 21 45.29 -43.60 4.49
N THR A 22 45.32 -42.72 5.50
CA THR A 22 44.94 -41.31 5.35
C THR A 22 46.23 -40.48 5.45
N GLY A 23 46.43 -39.60 4.48
CA GLY A 23 47.30 -38.44 4.61
C GLY A 23 46.56 -37.39 5.43
N ALA A 24 47.30 -36.65 6.25
CA ALA A 24 46.79 -35.63 7.15
C ALA A 24 46.48 -34.34 6.39
N PHE A 25 45.29 -33.81 6.62
CA PHE A 25 44.93 -32.41 6.52
C PHE A 25 45.29 -31.70 7.84
N ASP A 26 45.32 -30.36 7.79
CA ASP A 26 45.80 -29.46 8.85
C ASP A 26 44.72 -29.02 9.86
N THR A 27 43.45 -29.44 9.77
CA THR A 27 42.42 -29.18 10.80
C THR A 27 41.34 -30.26 10.85
N ALA A 28 40.78 -30.49 12.05
CA ALA A 28 39.64 -31.36 12.32
C ALA A 28 38.89 -30.86 13.57
N THR A 29 37.58 -30.57 13.49
CA THR A 29 36.69 -30.37 14.66
C THR A 29 35.29 -30.91 14.33
N ALA A 30 34.51 -31.34 15.34
CA ALA A 30 33.10 -31.71 15.19
C ALA A 30 32.32 -31.51 16.52
N GLU A 31 31.16 -30.86 16.45
CA GLU A 31 30.04 -30.87 17.42
C GLU A 31 28.93 -31.80 16.91
N ARG A 32 28.30 -32.67 17.73
CA ARG A 32 27.34 -33.63 17.15
C ARG A 32 26.23 -34.17 18.07
N ASP A 33 24.99 -33.98 17.62
CA ASP A 33 24.01 -35.05 17.38
C ASP A 33 23.55 -34.94 15.90
N ALA A 34 24.37 -35.27 14.90
CA ALA A 34 24.23 -36.53 14.14
C ALA A 34 25.08 -37.65 14.76
N THR A 35 24.80 -38.94 14.50
CA THR A 35 25.62 -40.04 15.06
C THR A 35 27.07 -39.99 14.55
N VAL A 36 27.88 -39.22 15.24
CA VAL A 36 29.33 -39.20 15.24
C VAL A 36 29.73 -39.65 16.62
N ALA A 37 30.83 -40.39 16.68
CA ALA A 37 31.42 -40.70 17.97
C ALA A 37 32.02 -39.40 18.54
N LEU A 38 31.23 -38.67 19.33
CA LEU A 38 31.75 -37.72 20.32
C LEU A 38 32.82 -38.45 21.14
N ALA A 39 33.96 -37.80 21.32
CA ALA A 39 35.05 -38.32 22.14
C ALA A 39 35.17 -37.41 23.37
N ASP A 40 35.07 -38.00 24.55
CA ASP A 40 35.24 -37.34 25.86
C ASP A 40 36.45 -36.37 25.88
N ASP A 41 36.46 -35.33 26.71
CA ASP A 41 37.57 -34.35 26.88
C ASP A 41 39.00 -34.94 26.97
N ALA A 42 39.11 -36.19 27.40
CA ALA A 42 40.35 -36.97 27.36
C ALA A 42 40.85 -37.35 25.95
N SER A 43 40.08 -37.03 24.90
CA SER A 43 40.25 -37.50 23.52
C SER A 43 40.10 -36.40 22.45
N SER A 44 39.86 -35.14 22.85
CA SER A 44 39.77 -33.96 21.99
C SER A 44 41.16 -33.41 21.57
N LEU A 45 41.22 -32.47 20.62
CA LEU A 45 42.47 -31.84 20.16
C LEU A 45 43.16 -30.97 21.23
N LEU A 46 42.37 -30.38 22.14
CA LEU A 46 42.81 -29.81 23.41
C LEU A 46 42.36 -30.76 24.53
N SER A 47 43.19 -31.74 24.88
CA SER A 47 42.76 -32.75 25.85
C SER A 47 42.93 -32.26 27.29
N LEU A 48 41.84 -32.32 28.05
CA LEU A 48 41.78 -32.08 29.49
C LEU A 48 41.60 -33.43 30.20
N THR A 49 42.64 -33.88 30.89
CA THR A 49 42.59 -35.17 31.60
C THR A 49 42.69 -34.95 33.11
N PRO A 50 41.73 -35.45 33.92
CA PRO A 50 41.84 -35.37 35.37
C PRO A 50 43.06 -36.16 35.84
N LEU A 51 43.89 -35.53 36.67
CA LEU A 51 45.02 -36.18 37.33
C LEU A 51 44.65 -36.66 38.74
N ASP A 52 43.65 -36.01 39.35
CA ASP A 52 43.09 -36.36 40.65
C ASP A 52 41.56 -36.47 40.61
N GLU A 53 41.06 -37.71 40.59
CA GLU A 53 39.63 -38.05 40.51
C GLU A 53 38.82 -37.61 41.76
N GLU A 54 39.46 -37.11 42.82
CA GLU A 54 38.76 -36.52 43.99
C GLU A 54 38.31 -35.08 43.75
N PHE A 55 38.97 -34.35 42.84
CA PHE A 55 38.73 -32.92 42.61
C PHE A 55 38.36 -32.58 41.16
N ALA A 56 38.63 -33.49 40.22
CA ALA A 56 38.32 -33.33 38.81
C ALA A 56 37.81 -34.65 38.23
N PHE A 57 36.69 -34.63 37.52
CA PHE A 57 36.18 -35.79 36.79
C PHE A 57 35.53 -35.35 35.48
N VAL A 58 35.42 -36.28 34.53
CA VAL A 58 34.63 -36.06 33.32
C VAL A 58 33.20 -36.47 33.62
N ASP A 59 32.23 -35.58 33.39
CA ASP A 59 30.83 -35.82 33.74
C ASP A 59 30.08 -36.68 32.70
N ASP A 60 28.75 -36.82 32.87
CA ASP A 60 27.92 -37.66 32.01
C ASP A 60 27.76 -37.09 30.58
N ASP A 61 28.09 -35.82 30.37
CA ASP A 61 28.03 -35.10 29.09
C ASP A 61 29.41 -35.01 28.40
N GLY A 62 30.49 -35.40 29.09
CA GLY A 62 31.83 -35.55 28.52
C GLY A 62 32.80 -34.41 28.86
N GLU A 63 32.39 -33.48 29.73
CA GLU A 63 33.11 -32.28 30.12
C GLU A 63 33.90 -32.47 31.43
N LEU A 64 35.08 -31.84 31.56
CA LEU A 64 35.86 -31.82 32.80
C LEU A 64 35.20 -30.92 33.85
N ALA A 65 34.51 -31.53 34.80
CA ALA A 65 33.97 -30.87 35.99
C ALA A 65 35.00 -30.85 37.14
N LEU A 66 35.20 -29.68 37.74
CA LEU A 66 35.95 -29.52 38.98
C LEU A 66 34.98 -29.43 40.17
N VAL A 67 35.13 -30.33 41.15
CA VAL A 67 34.22 -30.38 42.31
C VAL A 67 35.02 -30.34 43.60
N PHE A 68 34.68 -29.37 44.45
CA PHE A 68 35.35 -29.14 45.75
C PHE A 68 34.41 -29.40 46.93
N GLU A 69 33.51 -30.40 46.81
CA GLU A 69 32.56 -30.79 47.85
C GLU A 69 32.95 -32.13 48.53
N GLU A 70 32.99 -32.15 49.87
CA GLU A 70 33.23 -33.31 50.73
C GLU A 70 34.54 -34.12 50.52
N VAL A 71 35.63 -33.68 51.15
CA VAL A 71 36.85 -34.50 51.35
C VAL A 71 36.61 -35.62 52.38
N GLU A 72 37.19 -36.81 52.17
CA GLU A 72 37.14 -37.96 53.12
C GLU A 72 37.75 -37.58 54.49
N GLY A 73 36.94 -36.97 55.36
CA GLY A 73 37.39 -36.34 56.60
C GLY A 73 36.35 -35.51 57.34
N GLY A 74 35.25 -35.13 56.68
CA GLY A 74 34.08 -34.49 57.32
C GLY A 74 34.19 -32.97 57.50
N GLY A 75 34.88 -32.28 56.60
CA GLY A 75 34.79 -30.82 56.44
C GLY A 75 34.04 -30.48 55.15
N THR A 76 33.19 -29.46 55.18
CA THR A 76 32.38 -28.98 54.04
C THR A 76 32.79 -27.54 53.74
N GLY A 77 33.68 -27.35 52.76
CA GLY A 77 34.07 -26.02 52.24
C GLY A 77 35.43 -25.47 52.69
N PHE A 78 35.83 -24.38 52.03
CA PHE A 78 37.03 -23.60 52.33
C PHE A 78 36.82 -22.77 53.61
N GLY A 79 37.82 -22.74 54.49
CA GLY A 79 37.81 -21.91 55.68
C GLY A 79 38.29 -20.50 55.35
N SER A 80 37.56 -19.48 55.78
CA SER A 80 38.00 -18.09 55.58
C SER A 80 39.41 -17.83 56.12
N ASN A 81 40.11 -16.87 55.52
CA ASN A 81 41.50 -16.51 55.77
C ASN A 81 42.50 -17.66 55.52
N THR A 82 42.21 -18.52 54.55
CA THR A 82 43.06 -19.65 54.21
C THR A 82 43.24 -19.71 52.70
N VAL A 83 44.49 -19.76 52.26
CA VAL A 83 44.85 -20.08 50.88
C VAL A 83 44.96 -21.60 50.75
N TYR A 84 44.26 -22.15 49.77
CA TYR A 84 44.26 -23.56 49.43
C TYR A 84 44.96 -23.73 48.10
N GLU A 85 46.12 -24.38 48.13
CA GLU A 85 46.87 -24.75 46.92
C GLU A 85 46.63 -26.24 46.64
N LEU A 86 45.96 -26.51 45.53
CA LEU A 86 45.89 -27.83 44.92
C LEU A 86 46.92 -27.84 43.79
N GLY A 87 47.87 -28.77 43.87
CA GLY A 87 48.93 -28.92 42.87
C GLY A 87 48.37 -29.42 41.53
N GLU A 88 48.98 -30.41 40.90
CA GLU A 88 48.53 -30.93 39.60
C GLU A 88 47.09 -31.52 39.68
N VAL A 89 46.06 -30.77 39.26
CA VAL A 89 44.64 -31.16 39.30
C VAL A 89 44.21 -31.83 37.99
N PHE A 90 44.54 -31.22 36.85
CA PHE A 90 44.31 -31.77 35.53
C PHE A 90 45.49 -31.44 34.61
N GLN A 91 45.59 -32.16 33.49
CA GLN A 91 46.63 -31.96 32.49
C GLN A 91 46.03 -31.36 31.23
N VAL A 92 46.68 -30.30 30.72
CA VAL A 92 46.40 -29.71 29.40
C VAL A 92 47.46 -30.22 28.42
N SER A 93 47.04 -30.73 27.26
CA SER A 93 47.95 -31.19 26.21
C SER A 93 47.63 -30.56 24.87
N ASN A 94 48.65 -30.02 24.18
CA ASN A 94 48.52 -29.58 22.79
C ASN A 94 48.64 -30.80 21.87
N GLN A 95 47.52 -31.30 21.34
CA GLN A 95 47.52 -32.40 20.35
C GLN A 95 47.36 -31.87 18.90
N GLY A 96 47.45 -30.55 18.71
CA GLY A 96 47.35 -29.88 17.40
C GLY A 96 48.64 -29.96 16.57
N THR A 97 48.77 -29.09 15.57
CA THR A 97 49.86 -29.10 14.57
C THR A 97 50.87 -27.97 14.71
N GLU A 98 50.61 -26.98 15.58
CA GLU A 98 51.46 -25.81 15.81
C GLU A 98 51.79 -25.59 17.31
N ASP A 99 52.90 -24.90 17.57
CA ASP A 99 53.30 -24.48 18.93
C ASP A 99 52.50 -23.24 19.32
N LEU A 100 51.82 -23.26 20.46
CA LEU A 100 50.86 -22.22 20.85
C LEU A 100 50.95 -21.92 22.36
N GLY A 101 50.49 -20.74 22.78
CA GLY A 101 50.53 -20.30 24.18
C GLY A 101 49.27 -20.65 24.97
N LEU A 102 49.41 -21.20 26.17
CA LEU A 102 48.31 -21.48 27.10
C LEU A 102 47.91 -20.21 27.86
N PHE A 103 46.61 -19.91 27.85
CA PHE A 103 45.98 -18.82 28.59
C PHE A 103 44.73 -19.33 29.33
N ALA A 104 44.25 -18.55 30.30
CA ALA A 104 42.99 -18.82 30.98
C ALA A 104 42.29 -17.53 31.43
N THR A 105 40.96 -17.51 31.34
CA THR A 105 40.12 -16.49 31.98
C THR A 105 39.32 -17.16 33.10
N VAL A 106 39.17 -16.46 34.22
CA VAL A 106 38.40 -16.93 35.37
C VAL A 106 37.48 -15.81 35.82
N ASP A 107 36.16 -16.05 35.80
CA ASP A 107 35.17 -15.18 36.43
C ASP A 107 34.78 -15.76 37.80
N ASP A 108 35.36 -15.18 38.85
CA ASP A 108 35.12 -15.52 40.24
C ASP A 108 34.20 -14.52 40.96
N GLY A 109 33.51 -13.63 40.22
CA GLY A 109 32.71 -12.53 40.78
C GLY A 109 31.58 -12.97 41.71
N ASN A 110 31.20 -14.24 41.68
CA ASN A 110 30.19 -14.84 42.53
C ASN A 110 30.73 -15.38 43.88
N LEU A 111 32.04 -15.35 44.13
CA LEU A 111 32.68 -15.89 45.34
C LEU A 111 32.87 -14.88 46.49
N GLY A 112 32.39 -13.64 46.34
CA GLY A 112 32.49 -12.62 47.37
C GLY A 112 33.87 -11.95 47.38
N ASP A 113 34.68 -12.17 48.42
CA ASP A 113 36.06 -11.67 48.48
C ASP A 113 37.12 -12.78 48.32
N ALA A 114 36.70 -13.99 47.97
CA ALA A 114 37.59 -15.06 47.59
C ALA A 114 38.00 -14.94 46.12
N SER A 115 39.20 -15.42 45.78
CA SER A 115 39.67 -15.54 44.41
C SER A 115 39.94 -16.99 44.02
N PHE A 116 39.78 -17.29 42.73
CA PHE A 116 40.07 -18.58 42.15
C PHE A 116 41.08 -18.41 41.00
N ASP A 117 42.22 -19.12 41.07
CA ASP A 117 43.29 -19.00 40.08
C ASP A 117 43.68 -20.39 39.55
N LEU A 118 43.88 -20.49 38.23
CA LEU A 118 44.54 -21.63 37.61
C LEU A 118 46.04 -21.40 37.57
N THR A 119 46.83 -22.42 37.90
CA THR A 119 48.29 -22.28 38.06
C THR A 119 49.07 -23.30 37.24
N VAL A 120 50.20 -22.89 36.67
CA VAL A 120 51.20 -23.80 36.11
C VAL A 120 52.49 -23.63 36.93
N GLY A 121 52.79 -24.61 37.78
CA GLY A 121 53.87 -24.47 38.75
C GLY A 121 53.48 -23.53 39.90
N ASP A 122 54.20 -22.42 40.06
CA ASP A 122 53.92 -21.39 41.09
C ASP A 122 53.33 -20.11 40.46
N ASP A 123 53.06 -20.10 39.15
CA ASP A 123 52.61 -18.92 38.40
C ASP A 123 51.13 -19.09 37.97
N ALA A 124 50.31 -18.06 38.21
CA ALA A 124 48.91 -18.02 37.78
C ALA A 124 48.80 -17.76 36.27
N LEU A 125 47.88 -18.46 35.62
CA LEU A 125 47.48 -18.21 34.24
C LEU A 125 46.54 -17.01 34.20
N GLY A 126 46.62 -16.23 33.13
CA GLY A 126 45.73 -15.10 32.87
C GLY A 126 45.38 -15.04 31.39
N GLU A 127 44.71 -13.96 31.01
CA GLU A 127 44.17 -13.73 29.67
C GLU A 127 45.28 -13.74 28.59
N ASP A 128 46.47 -13.26 28.93
CA ASP A 128 47.64 -13.34 28.06
C ASP A 128 48.31 -14.73 28.13
N PRO A 129 48.72 -15.32 26.99
CA PRO A 129 49.43 -16.59 26.98
C PRO A 129 50.80 -16.46 27.64
N THR A 130 51.00 -17.14 28.76
CA THR A 130 52.25 -17.06 29.55
C THR A 130 53.07 -18.35 29.52
N VAL A 131 52.48 -19.45 29.07
CA VAL A 131 53.10 -20.78 28.99
C VAL A 131 53.05 -21.29 27.56
N GLU A 132 54.19 -21.32 26.89
CA GLU A 132 54.33 -21.93 25.56
C GLU A 132 54.17 -23.46 25.66
N LEU A 133 53.29 -24.04 24.84
CA LEU A 133 53.02 -25.47 24.77
C LEU A 133 53.21 -25.99 23.33
N GLY A 134 54.31 -26.72 23.10
CA GLY A 134 54.61 -27.25 21.78
C GLY A 134 53.73 -28.45 21.38
N VAL A 135 53.74 -28.82 20.10
CA VAL A 135 52.97 -29.96 19.59
C VAL A 135 53.33 -31.27 20.31
N GLY A 136 52.33 -31.91 20.91
CA GLY A 136 52.46 -33.14 21.69
C GLY A 136 53.04 -32.94 23.09
N GLU A 137 53.23 -31.69 23.53
CA GLU A 137 53.62 -31.33 24.89
C GLU A 137 52.39 -31.25 25.80
N SER A 138 52.60 -31.55 27.08
CA SER A 138 51.56 -31.51 28.10
C SER A 138 52.07 -30.80 29.34
N VAL A 139 51.21 -30.01 29.96
CA VAL A 139 51.48 -29.28 31.19
C VAL A 139 50.40 -29.59 32.22
N ALA A 140 50.81 -29.74 33.47
CA ALA A 140 49.87 -29.95 34.57
C ALA A 140 49.42 -28.59 35.11
N VAL A 141 48.11 -28.42 35.26
CA VAL A 141 47.46 -27.23 35.79
C VAL A 141 46.96 -27.53 37.20
N GLY A 142 47.27 -26.63 38.12
CA GLY A 142 46.76 -26.63 39.48
C GLY A 142 45.74 -25.54 39.73
N VAL A 143 45.20 -25.54 40.94
CA VAL A 143 44.16 -24.62 41.38
C VAL A 143 44.60 -23.98 42.70
N GLU A 144 44.59 -22.66 42.75
CA GLU A 144 44.74 -21.89 44.00
C GLU A 144 43.41 -21.22 44.33
N VAL A 145 42.94 -21.37 45.57
CA VAL A 145 41.75 -20.68 46.08
C VAL A 145 42.16 -19.86 47.31
N ASP A 146 42.13 -18.53 47.21
CA ASP A 146 42.25 -17.65 48.37
C ASP A 146 40.87 -17.36 48.90
N ALA A 147 40.49 -17.97 50.03
CA ALA A 147 39.14 -17.88 50.57
C ALA A 147 38.80 -16.53 51.26
N GLY A 148 39.67 -15.51 51.20
CA GLY A 148 39.33 -14.15 51.64
C GLY A 148 38.93 -13.99 53.12
N ASP A 149 38.42 -12.83 53.50
CA ASP A 149 37.92 -12.56 54.85
C ASP A 149 36.45 -13.01 55.05
N ASP A 150 35.61 -12.98 53.99
CA ASP A 150 34.16 -13.28 54.02
C ASP A 150 33.66 -13.93 52.69
N PRO A 151 34.07 -15.19 52.40
CA PRO A 151 33.74 -15.86 51.14
C PRO A 151 32.26 -16.21 51.04
N THR A 152 31.72 -16.24 49.82
CA THR A 152 30.37 -16.75 49.52
C THR A 152 30.41 -17.99 48.63
N ASP A 153 29.43 -18.88 48.81
CA ASP A 153 29.22 -20.01 47.90
C ASP A 153 28.75 -19.47 46.53
N GLY A 154 29.38 -19.89 45.45
CA GLY A 154 29.08 -19.45 44.09
C GLY A 154 29.77 -20.32 43.04
N GLU A 155 29.33 -20.20 41.79
CA GLU A 155 29.96 -20.86 40.64
C GLU A 155 31.02 -19.94 40.02
N VAL A 156 32.10 -20.55 39.55
CA VAL A 156 33.22 -19.88 38.86
C VAL A 156 33.19 -20.32 37.41
N ALA A 157 33.12 -19.38 36.48
CA ALA A 157 33.27 -19.69 35.06
C ALA A 157 34.76 -19.64 34.69
N ILE A 158 35.22 -20.66 33.98
CA ILE A 158 36.63 -20.81 33.61
C ILE A 158 36.70 -21.10 32.12
N THR A 159 37.45 -20.29 31.38
CA THR A 159 37.82 -20.58 29.99
C THR A 159 39.32 -20.88 29.95
N ILE A 160 39.71 -21.99 29.32
CA ILE A 160 41.11 -22.36 29.11
C ILE A 160 41.33 -22.51 27.61
N GLY A 161 42.32 -21.78 27.08
CA GLY A 161 42.60 -21.78 25.65
C GLY A 161 44.08 -21.91 25.34
N ILE A 162 44.37 -22.29 24.11
CA ILE A 162 45.72 -22.35 23.55
C ILE A 162 45.75 -21.49 22.28
N GLY A 163 46.48 -20.37 22.28
CA GLY A 163 46.49 -19.36 21.22
C GLY A 163 47.31 -18.11 21.57
N ASP A 164 47.14 -17.02 20.81
CA ASP A 164 47.86 -15.74 20.99
C ASP A 164 47.20 -14.79 22.04
N GLY A 165 46.11 -15.23 22.71
CA GLY A 165 45.30 -14.45 23.66
C GLY A 165 43.82 -14.84 23.59
N PRO A 166 42.94 -14.19 24.37
CA PRO A 166 41.50 -14.33 24.17
C PRO A 166 41.18 -13.74 22.79
N ILE A 167 40.47 -14.50 21.97
CA ILE A 167 39.88 -13.94 20.75
C ILE A 167 38.85 -12.90 21.24
N GLU A 168 38.91 -11.66 20.74
CA GLU A 168 37.80 -10.73 20.93
C GLU A 168 36.56 -11.39 20.33
N ASP A 169 35.58 -11.64 21.19
CA ASP A 169 34.22 -12.10 20.94
C ASP A 169 33.96 -12.66 19.52
N PRO A 170 34.02 -13.99 19.31
CA PRO A 170 33.27 -14.56 18.20
C PRO A 170 31.80 -14.32 18.53
N GLY A 171 31.15 -13.43 17.79
CA GLY A 171 29.84 -12.85 18.09
C GLY A 171 28.86 -13.83 18.74
N ASP A 172 28.13 -13.29 19.73
CA ASP A 172 27.01 -13.89 20.48
C ASP A 172 26.83 -15.41 20.29
N GLY A 173 27.20 -16.18 21.32
CA GLY A 173 26.74 -17.57 21.44
C GLY A 173 25.22 -17.63 21.23
N PRO A 174 24.68 -18.76 20.72
CA PRO A 174 23.53 -18.78 19.80
C PRO A 174 22.64 -17.56 20.01
N GLY A 175 22.77 -16.59 19.09
CA GLY A 175 22.15 -15.29 19.19
C GLY A 175 20.74 -15.36 19.76
N GLU A 176 20.36 -14.36 20.56
CA GLU A 176 18.94 -14.19 20.84
C GLU A 176 18.19 -14.28 19.51
N ALA A 177 17.12 -15.10 19.46
CA ALA A 177 16.38 -15.28 18.23
C ALA A 177 16.05 -13.90 17.63
N PRO A 178 16.27 -13.70 16.31
CA PRO A 178 16.05 -12.41 15.68
C PRO A 178 14.68 -11.87 16.07
N THR A 179 14.65 -10.60 16.46
CA THR A 179 13.40 -9.94 16.87
C THR A 179 12.71 -9.24 15.71
N GLU A 180 13.43 -9.00 14.63
CA GLU A 180 12.99 -8.34 13.40
C GLU A 180 13.35 -9.25 12.22
N PHE A 181 12.48 -9.23 11.21
CA PHE A 181 12.57 -10.05 10.02
C PHE A 181 12.32 -9.18 8.81
N VAL A 182 12.83 -9.60 7.65
CA VAL A 182 12.51 -8.95 6.38
C VAL A 182 10.99 -8.85 6.19
N ASP A 183 10.52 -7.69 5.75
CA ASP A 183 9.08 -7.39 5.69
C ASP A 183 8.38 -8.10 4.52
N GLU A 184 8.99 -8.08 3.34
CA GLU A 184 8.41 -8.61 2.11
C GLU A 184 9.49 -9.09 1.13
N LEU A 185 9.16 -10.10 0.33
CA LEU A 185 10.00 -10.62 -0.76
C LEU A 185 9.27 -10.55 -2.09
N VAL A 186 10.01 -10.26 -3.17
CA VAL A 186 9.49 -10.30 -4.55
C VAL A 186 9.98 -11.53 -5.31
N PHE A 187 9.15 -12.05 -6.21
CA PHE A 187 9.43 -13.24 -7.01
C PHE A 187 9.09 -13.04 -8.50
N ASP A 188 9.88 -12.22 -9.21
CA ASP A 188 9.68 -11.92 -10.63
C ASP A 188 9.73 -13.19 -11.50
N SER A 189 8.63 -13.43 -12.23
CA SER A 189 8.53 -14.48 -13.23
C SER A 189 8.88 -15.85 -12.67
N THR A 190 8.37 -16.13 -11.47
CA THR A 190 8.70 -17.32 -10.68
C THR A 190 7.89 -18.57 -11.05
N ALA A 191 8.53 -19.72 -10.89
CA ALA A 191 7.89 -21.03 -10.87
C ALA A 191 7.62 -21.49 -9.43
N SER A 192 6.62 -22.34 -9.23
CA SER A 192 6.39 -22.99 -7.94
C SER A 192 7.29 -24.21 -7.75
N LEU A 193 7.52 -24.62 -6.50
CA LEU A 193 8.35 -25.81 -6.19
C LEU A 193 7.48 -27.04 -5.90
N LEU A 194 8.03 -28.23 -6.06
CA LEU A 194 7.38 -29.54 -5.90
C LEU A 194 8.27 -30.52 -5.12
N ALA A 195 7.72 -31.67 -4.75
CA ALA A 195 8.48 -32.84 -4.30
C ALA A 195 8.61 -33.88 -5.42
N GLU A 196 9.51 -34.86 -5.26
CA GLU A 196 9.68 -35.97 -6.24
C GLU A 196 8.35 -36.67 -6.62
N ASP A 197 7.44 -36.84 -5.66
CA ASP A 197 6.15 -37.52 -5.84
C ASP A 197 4.97 -36.64 -5.36
N GLY A 198 4.91 -35.37 -5.76
CA GLY A 198 3.77 -34.47 -5.51
C GLY A 198 4.18 -33.13 -4.91
N TYR A 199 3.53 -32.76 -3.80
CA TYR A 199 3.74 -31.48 -3.14
C TYR A 199 4.81 -31.58 -2.04
N LEU A 200 5.51 -30.47 -1.79
CA LEU A 200 6.48 -30.38 -0.69
C LEU A 200 5.78 -30.58 0.67
N PRO A 201 6.48 -31.20 1.64
CA PRO A 201 6.02 -31.18 3.02
C PRO A 201 6.10 -29.74 3.57
N GLU A 202 5.19 -29.38 4.48
CA GLU A 202 5.07 -28.03 5.04
C GLU A 202 6.39 -27.56 5.66
N GLU A 203 7.07 -28.45 6.38
CA GLU A 203 8.37 -28.16 7.00
C GLU A 203 9.49 -27.80 6.02
N ALA A 204 9.35 -28.11 4.72
CA ALA A 204 10.36 -27.77 3.70
C ALA A 204 10.06 -26.45 2.98
N ILE A 205 8.88 -25.87 3.17
CA ILE A 205 8.47 -24.63 2.51
C ILE A 205 8.94 -23.47 3.38
N ALA A 206 9.93 -22.72 2.92
CA ALA A 206 10.44 -21.55 3.63
C ALA A 206 9.64 -20.29 3.26
N VAL A 207 9.26 -20.16 1.99
CA VAL A 207 8.40 -19.07 1.49
C VAL A 207 7.32 -19.66 0.60
N ALA A 208 6.07 -19.23 0.82
CA ALA A 208 4.95 -19.51 -0.06
C ALA A 208 4.47 -18.21 -0.72
N ALA A 209 3.75 -18.31 -1.83
CA ALA A 209 3.02 -17.18 -2.39
C ALA A 209 1.82 -16.83 -1.51
N GLU A 210 1.31 -15.60 -1.62
CA GLU A 210 0.08 -15.18 -0.98
C GLU A 210 -1.11 -16.04 -1.42
N SER A 211 -2.17 -16.08 -0.60
CA SER A 211 -3.34 -16.93 -0.87
C SER A 211 -4.15 -16.53 -2.12
N THR A 212 -3.90 -15.32 -2.61
CA THR A 212 -4.43 -14.70 -3.83
C THR A 212 -3.72 -15.20 -5.09
N ALA A 213 -2.51 -15.73 -4.96
CA ALA A 213 -1.70 -16.18 -6.06
C ALA A 213 -2.28 -17.43 -6.75
N GLY A 214 -2.19 -17.44 -8.07
CA GLY A 214 -2.55 -18.54 -8.95
C GLY A 214 -1.34 -19.15 -9.65
N SER A 215 -1.49 -20.41 -10.07
CA SER A 215 -0.53 -21.12 -10.93
C SER A 215 -1.09 -21.27 -12.33
N THR A 216 -0.36 -20.81 -13.35
CA THR A 216 -0.73 -20.91 -14.77
C THR A 216 0.29 -21.72 -15.58
N ASP A 217 -0.19 -22.34 -16.67
CA ASP A 217 0.60 -23.00 -17.72
C ASP A 217 0.78 -21.97 -18.83
N ALA A 218 1.88 -21.21 -18.77
CA ALA A 218 2.03 -20.00 -19.57
C ALA A 218 2.33 -20.32 -21.04
N ASP A 219 3.05 -21.41 -21.31
CA ASP A 219 3.34 -21.86 -22.68
C ASP A 219 2.22 -22.71 -23.31
N GLY A 220 1.32 -23.25 -22.48
CA GLY A 220 0.14 -24.01 -22.87
C GLY A 220 0.46 -25.43 -23.36
N ASN A 221 1.61 -25.98 -22.99
CA ASN A 221 2.05 -27.30 -23.40
C ASN A 221 1.44 -28.41 -22.50
N GLY A 222 1.08 -28.06 -21.26
CA GLY A 222 0.37 -28.91 -20.29
C GLY A 222 1.23 -29.92 -19.50
N ASP A 223 2.51 -29.65 -19.29
CA ASP A 223 3.41 -30.38 -18.39
C ASP A 223 3.50 -29.80 -16.97
N ASN A 224 2.86 -28.66 -16.73
CA ASN A 224 2.68 -28.09 -15.40
C ASN A 224 1.92 -29.03 -14.42
N THR A 225 2.23 -28.90 -13.13
CA THR A 225 1.46 -29.50 -12.04
C THR A 225 0.59 -28.44 -11.36
N ASN A 226 -0.73 -28.57 -11.50
CA ASN A 226 -1.65 -27.65 -10.82
C ASN A 226 -1.74 -27.94 -9.32
N TYR A 227 -1.59 -26.88 -8.53
CA TYR A 227 -1.89 -26.89 -7.11
C TYR A 227 -3.42 -26.84 -6.85
N PRO A 228 -3.90 -27.41 -5.74
CA PRO A 228 -5.25 -27.17 -5.26
C PRO A 228 -5.42 -25.72 -4.80
N ASP A 229 -6.59 -25.12 -5.03
CA ASP A 229 -6.90 -23.73 -4.68
C ASP A 229 -6.64 -23.34 -3.19
N ASP A 230 -6.68 -24.31 -2.26
CA ASP A 230 -6.46 -24.07 -0.82
C ASP A 230 -5.04 -24.46 -0.34
N ALA A 231 -4.11 -24.82 -1.24
CA ALA A 231 -2.77 -25.26 -0.88
C ALA A 231 -1.74 -24.13 -1.07
N PRO A 232 -0.76 -23.98 -0.16
CA PRO A 232 0.30 -22.99 -0.34
C PRO A 232 1.10 -23.30 -1.61
N LEU A 233 1.40 -22.27 -2.40
CA LEU A 233 2.25 -22.32 -3.57
C LEU A 233 3.69 -22.06 -3.15
N PRO A 234 4.57 -23.06 -3.04
CA PRO A 234 5.93 -22.85 -2.52
C PRO A 234 6.78 -22.08 -3.52
N LEU A 235 7.45 -21.02 -3.07
CA LEU A 235 8.35 -20.19 -3.87
C LEU A 235 9.82 -20.37 -3.47
N MET A 236 10.09 -20.71 -2.21
CA MET A 236 11.40 -21.07 -1.68
C MET A 236 11.29 -22.32 -0.81
N ALA A 237 12.23 -23.25 -0.95
CA ALA A 237 12.24 -24.48 -0.17
C ALA A 237 13.65 -24.89 0.28
N VAL A 238 13.72 -25.45 1.49
CA VAL A 238 14.96 -25.97 2.10
C VAL A 238 14.87 -27.49 2.24
N ASP A 239 15.87 -28.20 1.72
CA ASP A 239 15.95 -29.65 1.85
C ASP A 239 16.26 -30.03 3.31
N GLN A 240 15.53 -31.01 3.83
CA GLN A 240 15.60 -31.39 5.25
C GLN A 240 16.75 -32.36 5.55
N ASP A 241 17.35 -32.96 4.52
CA ASP A 241 18.38 -33.99 4.64
C ASP A 241 19.71 -33.56 3.96
N LEU A 242 19.70 -32.54 3.10
CA LEU A 242 20.86 -32.05 2.35
C LEU A 242 20.98 -30.51 2.43
N PRO A 243 22.20 -29.94 2.32
CA PRO A 243 22.40 -28.49 2.23
C PRO A 243 22.02 -27.98 0.84
N VAL A 244 20.73 -28.08 0.49
CA VAL A 244 20.16 -27.67 -0.79
C VAL A 244 19.01 -26.72 -0.52
N VAL A 245 19.07 -25.53 -1.11
CA VAL A 245 17.99 -24.55 -1.09
C VAL A 245 17.58 -24.23 -2.51
N ALA A 246 16.28 -24.10 -2.74
CA ALA A 246 15.73 -23.87 -4.06
C ALA A 246 14.81 -22.65 -4.08
N PHE A 247 14.89 -21.87 -5.16
CA PHE A 247 14.05 -20.71 -5.45
C PHE A 247 13.35 -20.89 -6.80
N GLY A 248 12.10 -20.45 -6.88
CA GLY A 248 11.32 -20.47 -8.11
C GLY A 248 11.77 -19.51 -9.21
N PHE A 249 12.65 -18.56 -8.88
CA PHE A 249 13.17 -17.55 -9.81
C PHE A 249 14.66 -17.27 -9.56
N PRO A 250 15.36 -16.56 -10.48
CA PRO A 250 16.71 -16.03 -10.27
C PRO A 250 16.74 -14.96 -9.16
N PHE A 251 16.80 -15.43 -7.93
CA PHE A 251 16.65 -14.63 -6.70
C PHE A 251 17.76 -13.58 -6.55
N ALA A 252 17.40 -12.34 -6.19
CA ALA A 252 18.32 -11.20 -6.01
C ALA A 252 19.08 -10.77 -7.29
N GLN A 253 18.41 -10.84 -8.45
CA GLN A 253 18.93 -10.33 -9.73
C GLN A 253 18.82 -8.80 -9.85
N ASP A 254 19.65 -8.20 -10.71
CA ASP A 254 19.75 -6.74 -10.92
C ASP A 254 18.49 -6.08 -11.53
N ASP A 255 17.53 -6.87 -12.03
CA ASP A 255 16.24 -6.37 -12.52
C ASP A 255 15.23 -6.16 -11.36
N VAL A 256 15.52 -6.66 -10.15
CA VAL A 256 14.83 -6.32 -8.91
C VAL A 256 15.58 -5.14 -8.27
N GLN A 257 14.84 -4.13 -7.80
CA GLN A 257 15.47 -2.97 -7.17
C GLN A 257 16.13 -3.38 -5.85
N PHE A 258 17.45 -3.22 -5.80
CA PHE A 258 18.27 -3.57 -4.65
C PHE A 258 17.81 -2.82 -3.39
N GLY A 259 17.54 -3.56 -2.31
CA GLY A 259 17.15 -3.00 -1.02
C GLY A 259 15.72 -2.45 -0.96
N GLU A 260 14.91 -2.64 -2.02
CA GLU A 260 13.47 -2.41 -1.96
C GLU A 260 12.75 -3.55 -1.20
N TYR A 261 13.21 -4.78 -1.40
CA TYR A 261 12.70 -6.00 -0.77
C TYR A 261 13.81 -6.71 0.00
N GLY A 262 13.47 -7.69 0.84
CA GLY A 262 14.44 -8.47 1.61
C GLY A 262 15.21 -9.54 0.81
N ASN A 263 15.17 -9.52 -0.52
CA ASN A 263 15.71 -10.58 -1.36
C ASN A 263 17.24 -10.73 -1.20
N GLU A 264 17.98 -9.63 -1.21
CA GLU A 264 19.42 -9.65 -1.05
C GLU A 264 19.81 -10.09 0.36
N GLU A 265 19.08 -9.63 1.38
CA GLU A 265 19.28 -10.01 2.77
C GLU A 265 19.07 -11.51 2.97
N VAL A 266 17.97 -12.07 2.47
CA VAL A 266 17.67 -13.51 2.58
C VAL A 266 18.74 -14.34 1.86
N LEU A 267 19.21 -13.90 0.68
CA LEU A 267 20.27 -14.63 -0.02
C LEU A 267 21.60 -14.59 0.73
N LEU A 268 21.93 -13.48 1.40
CA LEU A 268 23.13 -13.39 2.22
C LEU A 268 22.98 -14.16 3.55
N ASN A 269 21.85 -14.07 4.22
CA ASN A 269 21.52 -14.85 5.43
C ASN A 269 21.62 -16.35 5.16
N LEU A 270 21.23 -16.78 3.96
CA LEU A 270 21.38 -18.15 3.50
C LEU A 270 22.85 -18.58 3.38
N LEU A 271 23.74 -17.67 2.94
CA LEU A 271 25.17 -17.93 2.94
C LEU A 271 25.72 -17.97 4.37
N ASP A 272 25.28 -17.08 5.26
CA ASP A 272 25.69 -17.06 6.67
C ASP A 272 25.28 -18.36 7.40
N GLU A 273 24.07 -18.85 7.12
CA GLU A 273 23.52 -20.03 7.79
C GLU A 273 24.13 -21.34 7.28
N TYR A 274 24.42 -21.45 5.97
CA TYR A 274 24.77 -22.73 5.35
C TYR A 274 26.14 -22.80 4.66
N ALA A 275 26.87 -21.69 4.50
CA ALA A 275 28.18 -21.70 3.84
C ALA A 275 29.34 -21.62 4.86
N ASP A 276 30.17 -22.66 4.90
CA ASP A 276 31.34 -22.76 5.80
C ASP A 276 32.57 -21.89 5.42
N SER A 277 32.46 -21.06 4.38
CA SER A 277 33.57 -20.23 3.87
C SER A 277 33.07 -19.01 3.09
N ASP A 278 33.98 -18.05 2.95
CA ASP A 278 33.78 -16.82 2.19
C ASP A 278 33.67 -17.04 0.66
N THR A 279 34.03 -18.21 0.10
CA THR A 279 34.01 -18.39 -1.36
C THR A 279 32.72 -19.04 -1.85
N VAL A 280 31.98 -18.32 -2.70
CA VAL A 280 30.76 -18.79 -3.35
C VAL A 280 30.99 -18.88 -4.85
N LEU A 281 30.71 -20.03 -5.44
CA LEU A 281 30.78 -20.21 -6.87
C LEU A 281 29.44 -19.87 -7.53
N TRP A 282 29.48 -19.37 -8.76
CA TRP A 282 28.30 -19.18 -9.62
C TRP A 282 28.50 -19.98 -10.90
N ASP A 283 27.62 -20.93 -11.21
CA ASP A 283 27.77 -21.73 -12.44
C ASP A 283 27.47 -20.87 -13.68
N GLU A 284 28.37 -20.91 -14.65
CA GLU A 284 28.24 -20.35 -16.01
C GLU A 284 28.62 -21.41 -17.07
N GLY A 285 28.75 -22.68 -16.66
CA GLY A 285 29.18 -23.79 -17.51
C GLY A 285 28.08 -24.35 -18.42
N HIS A 286 26.81 -24.01 -18.14
CA HIS A 286 25.64 -24.70 -18.70
C HIS A 286 24.72 -23.80 -19.52
N ASP A 287 25.30 -22.78 -20.16
CA ASP A 287 24.60 -21.81 -21.03
C ASP A 287 23.45 -21.08 -20.31
N GLN A 288 23.62 -20.77 -19.01
CA GLN A 288 22.61 -20.04 -18.24
C GLN A 288 22.41 -18.63 -18.79
N PHE A 289 21.16 -18.15 -18.72
CA PHE A 289 20.84 -16.77 -19.07
C PHE A 289 21.25 -15.80 -17.96
N TYR A 290 21.02 -16.19 -16.70
CA TYR A 290 21.35 -15.41 -15.51
C TYR A 290 22.69 -15.86 -14.92
N GLY A 291 23.77 -15.21 -15.35
CA GLY A 291 25.10 -15.39 -14.79
C GLY A 291 25.33 -14.52 -13.55
N LEU A 292 26.58 -14.49 -13.07
CA LEU A 292 26.97 -13.60 -11.98
C LEU A 292 26.87 -12.12 -12.39
N ASP A 293 26.96 -11.83 -13.69
CA ASP A 293 26.81 -10.48 -14.23
C ASP A 293 25.37 -9.93 -14.23
N SER A 294 24.38 -10.79 -13.99
CA SER A 294 22.98 -10.41 -13.73
C SER A 294 22.68 -10.20 -12.25
N HIS A 295 23.66 -10.39 -11.37
CA HIS A 295 23.53 -10.26 -9.91
C HIS A 295 24.66 -9.37 -9.37
N SER A 296 25.04 -8.33 -10.13
CA SER A 296 26.20 -7.52 -9.83
C SER A 296 26.02 -6.69 -8.56
N ALA A 297 24.81 -6.20 -8.29
CA ALA A 297 24.50 -5.48 -7.05
C ALA A 297 24.62 -6.40 -5.83
N PHE A 298 24.04 -7.60 -5.90
CA PHE A 298 24.20 -8.62 -4.85
C PHE A 298 25.66 -9.05 -4.69
N ALA A 299 26.44 -9.18 -5.78
CA ALA A 299 27.84 -9.56 -5.71
C ALA A 299 28.71 -8.52 -5.00
N ASP A 300 28.48 -7.23 -5.27
CA ASP A 300 29.16 -6.14 -4.57
C ASP A 300 28.78 -6.15 -3.08
N TYR A 301 27.49 -6.32 -2.77
CA TYR A 301 26.99 -6.44 -1.40
C TYR A 301 27.58 -7.64 -0.65
N ALA A 302 27.66 -8.80 -1.28
CA ALA A 302 28.26 -10.00 -0.72
C ALA A 302 29.77 -9.81 -0.46
N ASP A 303 30.52 -9.14 -1.34
CA ASP A 303 31.95 -8.82 -1.14
C ASP A 303 32.16 -7.90 0.06
N GLU A 304 31.29 -6.90 0.23
CA GLU A 304 31.29 -6.01 1.40
C GLU A 304 31.03 -6.76 2.72
N ASN A 305 30.28 -7.87 2.64
CA ASN A 305 29.97 -8.75 3.76
C ASN A 305 30.93 -9.96 3.87
N GLY A 306 32.04 -9.93 3.14
CA GLY A 306 33.13 -10.89 3.29
C GLY A 306 33.04 -12.11 2.37
N TYR A 307 32.07 -12.18 1.46
CA TYR A 307 31.94 -13.26 0.49
C TYR A 307 32.56 -12.91 -0.87
N ALA A 308 33.47 -13.76 -1.35
CA ALA A 308 34.00 -13.71 -2.70
C ALA A 308 33.15 -14.57 -3.65
N LEU A 309 32.31 -13.93 -4.45
CA LEU A 309 31.54 -14.58 -5.51
C LEU A 309 32.39 -14.73 -6.79
N GLU A 310 32.49 -15.97 -7.29
CA GLU A 310 33.29 -16.30 -8.47
C GLU A 310 32.51 -17.13 -9.49
N ALA A 311 32.41 -16.64 -10.72
CA ALA A 311 31.87 -17.43 -11.84
C ALA A 311 32.78 -18.63 -12.18
N THR A 312 32.19 -19.81 -12.38
CA THR A 312 32.87 -21.05 -12.79
C THR A 312 32.22 -21.66 -14.03
N THR A 313 33.04 -22.27 -14.89
CA THR A 313 32.56 -23.11 -15.99
C THR A 313 33.06 -24.55 -15.86
N SER A 314 33.52 -24.95 -14.67
CA SER A 314 34.26 -26.20 -14.46
C SER A 314 34.04 -26.77 -13.06
N LEU A 315 32.78 -27.12 -12.75
CA LEU A 315 32.34 -27.61 -11.45
C LEU A 315 33.22 -28.75 -10.89
N GLU A 316 33.62 -29.71 -11.72
CA GLU A 316 34.46 -30.84 -11.28
C GLU A 316 35.81 -30.42 -10.66
N ASP A 317 36.41 -29.34 -11.17
CA ASP A 317 37.72 -28.86 -10.73
C ASP A 317 37.59 -27.82 -9.60
N ASP A 318 36.60 -26.94 -9.69
CA ASP A 318 36.48 -25.77 -8.80
C ASP A 318 35.75 -26.09 -7.48
N LEU A 319 34.83 -27.06 -7.46
CA LEU A 319 34.20 -27.56 -6.22
C LEU A 319 35.19 -28.30 -5.31
N LEU A 320 36.39 -28.64 -5.81
CA LEU A 320 37.49 -29.19 -5.00
C LEU A 320 38.34 -28.08 -4.34
N GLY A 321 38.02 -26.81 -4.61
CA GLY A 321 38.67 -25.61 -4.12
C GLY A 321 38.17 -25.16 -2.74
N PRO A 322 38.32 -23.87 -2.40
CA PRO A 322 37.88 -23.33 -1.11
C PRO A 322 36.37 -23.06 -1.02
N ALA A 323 35.61 -23.28 -2.10
CA ALA A 323 34.19 -22.96 -2.14
C ALA A 323 33.38 -23.72 -1.09
N SER A 324 32.45 -23.02 -0.45
CA SER A 324 31.47 -23.56 0.51
C SER A 324 30.04 -23.52 -0.03
N ALA A 325 29.78 -22.73 -1.08
CA ALA A 325 28.51 -22.69 -1.77
C ALA A 325 28.67 -22.64 -3.29
N ILE A 326 27.64 -23.09 -4.01
CA ILE A 326 27.49 -22.96 -5.46
C ILE A 326 26.05 -22.53 -5.79
N VAL A 327 25.91 -21.47 -6.57
CA VAL A 327 24.64 -21.01 -7.13
C VAL A 327 24.49 -21.54 -8.56
N ILE A 328 23.36 -22.16 -8.85
CA ILE A 328 23.00 -22.68 -10.18
C ILE A 328 21.62 -22.12 -10.55
N THR A 329 21.63 -21.16 -11.48
CA THR A 329 20.43 -20.63 -12.13
C THR A 329 19.97 -21.53 -13.29
N SER A 330 18.80 -21.24 -13.88
CA SER A 330 18.17 -22.01 -14.95
C SER A 330 19.13 -22.38 -16.09
N PRO A 331 19.52 -23.66 -16.23
CA PRO A 331 20.54 -24.12 -17.16
C PRO A 331 19.94 -24.61 -18.47
N SER A 332 20.35 -24.01 -19.59
CA SER A 332 19.95 -24.47 -20.93
C SER A 332 20.63 -25.78 -21.38
N ALA A 333 21.71 -26.20 -20.72
CA ALA A 333 22.40 -27.45 -20.98
C ALA A 333 22.32 -28.44 -19.81
N ALA A 334 22.15 -29.74 -20.12
CA ALA A 334 22.16 -30.80 -19.13
C ALA A 334 23.57 -31.06 -18.56
N PHE A 335 23.63 -31.27 -17.25
CA PHE A 335 24.83 -31.68 -16.50
C PHE A 335 25.23 -33.11 -16.84
N SER A 336 26.53 -33.38 -16.87
CA SER A 336 27.08 -34.72 -17.03
C SER A 336 26.99 -35.54 -15.73
N ASP A 337 27.05 -36.86 -15.85
CA ASP A 337 27.10 -37.78 -14.69
C ASP A 337 28.28 -37.46 -13.75
N ASP A 338 29.39 -36.95 -14.28
CA ASP A 338 30.59 -36.61 -13.50
C ASP A 338 30.37 -35.29 -12.72
N GLU A 339 29.76 -34.27 -13.33
CA GLU A 339 29.37 -33.00 -12.66
C GLU A 339 28.32 -33.22 -11.57
N ILE A 340 27.27 -34.00 -11.86
CA ILE A 340 26.27 -34.39 -10.86
C ILE A 340 26.93 -35.14 -9.69
N GLY A 341 27.89 -36.02 -9.99
CA GLY A 341 28.65 -36.73 -8.96
C GLY A 341 29.52 -35.80 -8.10
N ALA A 342 30.06 -34.72 -8.69
CA ALA A 342 30.82 -33.70 -7.98
C ALA A 342 29.91 -32.88 -7.04
N LEU A 343 28.77 -32.39 -7.55
CA LEU A 343 27.77 -31.65 -6.76
C LEU A 343 27.20 -32.51 -5.61
N SER A 344 26.86 -33.77 -5.88
CA SER A 344 26.42 -34.70 -4.83
C SER A 344 27.49 -34.90 -3.75
N SER A 345 28.77 -35.02 -4.15
CA SER A 345 29.87 -35.16 -3.19
C SER A 345 30.13 -33.87 -2.40
N PHE A 346 29.86 -32.71 -3.01
CA PHE A 346 29.97 -31.39 -2.40
C PHE A 346 28.89 -31.21 -1.31
N ALA A 347 27.63 -31.49 -1.63
CA ALA A 347 26.54 -31.50 -0.66
C ALA A 347 26.77 -32.51 0.48
N ASP A 348 27.23 -33.72 0.18
CA ASP A 348 27.60 -34.74 1.19
C ASP A 348 28.72 -34.25 2.14
N ALA A 349 29.56 -33.31 1.68
CA ALA A 349 30.63 -32.71 2.45
C ALA A 349 30.19 -31.47 3.26
N GLY A 350 28.93 -31.04 3.14
CA GLY A 350 28.37 -29.86 3.79
C GLY A 350 28.31 -28.61 2.91
N GLY A 351 28.75 -28.68 1.65
CA GLY A 351 28.70 -27.54 0.75
C GLY A 351 27.28 -27.21 0.30
N LEU A 352 26.89 -25.95 0.40
CA LEU A 352 25.57 -25.44 0.05
C LEU A 352 25.36 -25.41 -1.47
N ILE A 353 24.26 -25.99 -1.94
CA ILE A 353 23.83 -25.86 -3.34
C ILE A 353 22.56 -25.02 -3.38
N VAL A 354 22.64 -23.88 -4.07
CA VAL A 354 21.48 -23.03 -4.34
C VAL A 354 21.02 -23.27 -5.76
N LEU A 355 19.76 -23.65 -5.93
CA LEU A 355 19.13 -23.91 -7.22
C LEU A 355 18.06 -22.84 -7.47
N MET A 356 18.15 -22.14 -8.59
CA MET A 356 17.19 -21.09 -8.96
C MET A 356 16.61 -21.45 -10.33
N ASP A 357 15.28 -21.62 -10.40
CA ASP A 357 14.59 -21.82 -11.68
C ASP A 357 14.04 -20.49 -12.22
N GLN A 358 13.11 -20.54 -13.17
CA GLN A 358 12.27 -19.45 -13.61
C GLN A 358 10.96 -20.02 -14.20
N SER A 359 9.99 -19.17 -14.46
CA SER A 359 8.74 -19.55 -15.13
C SER A 359 8.92 -20.09 -16.55
N ASP A 360 7.92 -20.87 -16.98
CA ASP A 360 7.79 -21.55 -18.28
C ASP A 360 7.47 -20.61 -19.46
N TYR A 361 7.47 -19.29 -19.25
CA TYR A 361 7.05 -18.30 -20.24
C TYR A 361 7.84 -18.42 -21.56
N ASN A 362 7.11 -18.52 -22.69
CA ASN A 362 7.64 -18.68 -24.06
C ASN A 362 8.35 -20.04 -24.37
N ASP A 363 7.87 -21.17 -23.83
CA ASP A 363 8.41 -22.53 -24.11
C ASP A 363 9.82 -22.71 -23.51
N PHE A 364 10.02 -22.17 -22.30
CA PHE A 364 11.27 -22.25 -21.54
C PHE A 364 11.30 -23.57 -20.75
N ASP A 365 11.79 -24.64 -21.40
CA ASP A 365 11.82 -26.03 -20.86
C ASP A 365 13.16 -26.34 -20.14
N GLU A 366 13.78 -25.35 -19.50
CA GLU A 366 15.01 -25.53 -18.72
C GLU A 366 14.76 -26.15 -17.33
N THR A 367 13.52 -26.05 -16.83
CA THR A 367 13.04 -26.74 -15.62
C THR A 367 13.35 -28.24 -15.67
N GLY A 368 13.31 -28.85 -16.85
CA GLY A 368 13.70 -30.25 -17.05
C GLY A 368 15.17 -30.56 -16.73
N ASN A 369 16.10 -29.64 -17.01
CA ASN A 369 17.53 -29.82 -16.70
C ASN A 369 17.78 -29.68 -15.20
N LEU A 370 17.17 -28.70 -14.52
CA LEU A 370 17.25 -28.55 -13.07
C LEU A 370 16.67 -29.77 -12.35
N ASN A 371 15.51 -30.26 -12.78
CA ASN A 371 14.90 -31.45 -12.19
C ASN A 371 15.75 -32.72 -12.40
N ALA A 372 16.48 -32.83 -13.51
CA ALA A 372 17.44 -33.90 -13.74
C ALA A 372 18.66 -33.80 -12.82
N LEU A 373 19.18 -32.59 -12.58
CA LEU A 373 20.23 -32.32 -11.60
C LEU A 373 19.76 -32.63 -10.18
N ALA A 374 18.62 -32.10 -9.77
CA ALA A 374 18.01 -32.31 -8.45
C ALA A 374 17.83 -33.81 -8.15
N THR A 375 17.35 -34.57 -9.14
CA THR A 375 17.27 -36.05 -9.05
C THR A 375 18.66 -36.70 -8.91
N GLY A 376 19.65 -36.18 -9.60
CA GLY A 376 21.03 -36.68 -9.60
C GLY A 376 21.75 -36.49 -8.28
N ILE A 377 21.57 -35.33 -7.63
CA ILE A 377 22.16 -35.02 -6.32
C ILE A 377 21.34 -35.59 -5.16
N GLY A 378 20.08 -35.97 -5.40
CA GLY A 378 19.24 -36.68 -4.45
C GLY A 378 18.41 -35.80 -3.52
N THR A 379 18.29 -34.50 -3.82
CA THR A 379 17.36 -33.61 -3.09
C THR A 379 15.91 -34.04 -3.27
N GLN A 380 15.06 -33.74 -2.28
CA GLN A 380 13.62 -33.95 -2.36
C GLN A 380 12.91 -32.89 -3.22
N ILE A 381 13.53 -31.73 -3.45
CA ILE A 381 12.92 -30.57 -4.10
C ILE A 381 12.94 -30.72 -5.63
N ARG A 382 11.85 -30.35 -6.27
CA ARG A 382 11.66 -30.28 -7.73
C ARG A 382 11.09 -28.92 -8.09
N PHE A 383 11.23 -28.54 -9.34
CA PHE A 383 10.66 -27.32 -9.89
C PHE A 383 9.45 -27.67 -10.74
N ASN A 384 8.40 -26.87 -10.61
CA ASN A 384 7.21 -26.98 -11.42
C ASN A 384 7.40 -26.22 -12.72
N ASP A 385 6.84 -26.72 -13.80
CA ASP A 385 6.89 -26.10 -15.12
C ASP A 385 5.68 -25.15 -15.25
N ASN A 386 5.67 -24.05 -14.49
CA ASN A 386 4.54 -23.14 -14.39
C ASN A 386 5.00 -21.69 -14.17
N GLN A 387 4.06 -20.76 -14.30
CA GLN A 387 4.21 -19.40 -13.83
C GLN A 387 3.26 -19.14 -12.67
N VAL A 388 3.78 -18.56 -11.58
CA VAL A 388 2.94 -18.03 -10.51
C VAL A 388 2.57 -16.60 -10.86
N ILE A 389 1.28 -16.28 -10.72
CA ILE A 389 0.73 -14.94 -10.94
C ILE A 389 -0.12 -14.51 -9.75
N ASP A 390 -0.13 -13.23 -9.41
CA ASP A 390 -0.96 -12.66 -8.36
C ASP A 390 -1.48 -11.28 -8.79
N GLY A 391 -2.80 -11.11 -8.84
CA GLY A 391 -3.41 -9.84 -9.24
C GLY A 391 -3.54 -8.83 -8.10
N GLU A 392 -3.33 -9.26 -6.86
CA GLU A 392 -3.53 -8.46 -5.65
C GLU A 392 -2.18 -8.12 -5.00
N SER A 393 -1.33 -9.11 -4.76
CA SER A 393 -0.02 -8.94 -4.12
C SER A 393 1.12 -9.04 -5.14
N ASN A 394 1.45 -7.93 -5.80
CA ASN A 394 2.48 -7.90 -6.84
C ASN A 394 3.18 -6.53 -6.97
N ALA A 395 4.40 -6.54 -7.51
CA ALA A 395 5.19 -5.35 -7.81
C ALA A 395 4.84 -4.77 -9.21
N GLY A 396 3.61 -4.26 -9.35
CA GLY A 396 3.14 -3.55 -10.54
C GLY A 396 2.79 -4.41 -11.76
N SER A 397 2.91 -5.74 -11.68
CA SER A 397 2.49 -6.66 -12.73
C SER A 397 2.17 -8.03 -12.15
N GLU A 398 1.11 -8.67 -12.63
CA GLU A 398 0.62 -9.94 -12.06
C GLU A 398 1.64 -11.07 -12.03
N PHE A 399 2.66 -11.04 -12.90
CA PHE A 399 3.73 -12.05 -12.94
C PHE A 399 4.94 -11.72 -12.06
N VAL A 400 4.85 -10.66 -11.26
CA VAL A 400 5.87 -10.23 -10.29
C VAL A 400 5.27 -10.27 -8.88
N PRO A 401 4.84 -11.46 -8.40
CA PRO A 401 4.20 -11.58 -7.09
C PRO A 401 5.15 -11.14 -5.96
N THR A 402 4.59 -10.48 -4.97
CA THR A 402 5.25 -10.20 -3.68
C THR A 402 4.62 -11.06 -2.59
N THR A 403 5.34 -11.29 -1.49
CA THR A 403 4.80 -12.07 -0.38
C THR A 403 5.44 -11.75 0.97
N THR A 404 4.60 -11.83 1.99
CA THR A 404 4.93 -11.77 3.42
C THR A 404 4.83 -13.15 4.09
N ALA A 405 4.49 -14.20 3.33
CA ALA A 405 4.27 -15.55 3.84
C ALA A 405 5.58 -16.32 4.07
N LEU A 406 6.36 -15.83 5.05
CA LEU A 406 7.68 -16.33 5.45
C LEU A 406 7.59 -17.26 6.66
N ASP A 407 8.21 -18.44 6.61
CA ASP A 407 8.26 -19.38 7.75
C ASP A 407 9.36 -19.01 8.75
N THR A 408 9.15 -17.91 9.46
CA THR A 408 10.06 -17.41 10.51
C THR A 408 10.09 -18.28 11.76
N GLU A 409 9.15 -19.24 11.93
CA GLU A 409 9.17 -20.19 13.05
C GLU A 409 10.23 -21.27 12.83
N ASN A 410 10.34 -21.81 11.62
CA ASN A 410 11.31 -22.87 11.31
C ASN A 410 12.62 -22.33 10.73
N TYR A 411 12.62 -21.16 10.08
CA TYR A 411 13.79 -20.56 9.44
C TYR A 411 14.08 -19.11 9.90
N PRO A 412 14.11 -18.81 11.21
CA PRO A 412 14.28 -17.45 11.69
C PRO A 412 15.59 -16.79 11.21
N GLY A 413 16.69 -17.55 11.09
CA GLY A 413 17.97 -17.02 10.63
C GLY A 413 17.96 -16.61 9.15
N LEU A 414 17.18 -17.28 8.29
CA LEU A 414 17.10 -16.94 6.87
C LEU A 414 16.39 -15.62 6.64
N PHE A 415 15.41 -15.30 7.48
CA PHE A 415 14.58 -14.11 7.34
C PHE A 415 14.97 -12.99 8.29
N ALA A 416 16.05 -13.14 9.06
CA ALA A 416 16.50 -12.10 9.99
C ALA A 416 16.81 -10.81 9.22
N ASP A 417 16.29 -9.71 9.71
CA ASP A 417 16.57 -8.38 9.16
C ASP A 417 18.05 -8.00 9.37
N ARG A 418 18.67 -7.29 8.42
CA ARG A 418 20.09 -6.89 8.48
C ARG A 418 20.23 -5.37 8.52
N GLU A 419 20.73 -4.86 9.66
CA GLU A 419 21.04 -3.44 9.83
C GLU A 419 21.97 -2.92 8.71
N GLY A 420 21.56 -1.84 8.05
CA GLY A 420 22.41 -1.04 7.15
C GLY A 420 22.38 -1.41 5.66
N LEU A 421 21.38 -2.17 5.20
CA LEU A 421 21.30 -2.61 3.79
C LEU A 421 20.03 -2.22 3.05
N GLY A 422 19.18 -1.46 3.72
CA GLY A 422 18.27 -0.51 3.12
C GLY A 422 18.63 0.90 3.57
N LEU A 423 18.11 1.90 2.89
CA LEU A 423 18.09 3.25 3.43
C LEU A 423 17.11 3.27 4.63
N GLU A 424 17.60 3.01 5.84
CA GLU A 424 16.78 3.11 7.04
C GLU A 424 16.46 4.58 7.32
N LEU A 425 15.25 4.98 6.92
CA LEU A 425 14.74 6.31 7.15
C LEU A 425 13.76 6.29 8.31
N ASP A 426 14.05 7.10 9.32
CA ASP A 426 13.09 7.48 10.36
C ASP A 426 12.22 8.62 9.77
N PRO A 427 10.91 8.41 9.57
CA PRO A 427 10.02 9.43 9.00
C PRO A 427 9.92 10.69 9.88
N SER A 428 10.38 10.63 11.14
CA SER A 428 10.45 11.79 12.03
C SER A 428 11.75 12.60 11.93
N GLU A 429 12.72 12.13 11.14
CA GLU A 429 13.99 12.82 10.88
C GLU A 429 14.00 13.54 9.52
N GLU A 430 14.97 14.45 9.37
CA GLU A 430 15.22 15.21 8.14
C GLU A 430 16.59 14.80 7.57
N TYR A 431 16.67 14.69 6.25
CA TYR A 431 17.84 14.16 5.55
C TYR A 431 18.38 15.18 4.54
N GLU A 432 19.69 15.46 4.60
CA GLU A 432 20.34 16.27 3.58
C GLU A 432 20.69 15.39 2.38
N VAL A 433 20.11 15.67 1.22
CA VAL A 433 20.26 14.89 -0.02
C VAL A 433 20.65 15.77 -1.19
N GLU A 434 21.37 15.24 -2.18
CA GLU A 434 21.75 15.95 -3.41
C GLU A 434 20.79 15.59 -4.55
N ILE A 435 20.21 16.58 -5.24
CA ILE A 435 19.40 16.32 -6.44
C ILE A 435 20.29 15.77 -7.55
N THR A 436 20.01 14.57 -8.06
CA THR A 436 20.78 13.95 -9.14
C THR A 436 20.06 13.97 -10.48
N SER A 437 18.73 13.95 -10.46
CA SER A 437 17.88 13.97 -11.65
C SER A 437 16.51 14.57 -11.30
N VAL A 438 15.84 15.19 -12.28
CA VAL A 438 14.45 15.64 -12.21
C VAL A 438 13.74 14.99 -13.39
N ALA A 439 12.71 14.19 -13.12
CA ALA A 439 11.98 13.46 -14.15
C ALA A 439 10.91 14.37 -14.79
N ASP A 440 10.16 15.07 -13.95
CA ASP A 440 9.06 15.97 -14.28
C ASP A 440 8.80 16.95 -13.11
N GLY A 441 7.59 17.53 -13.05
CA GLY A 441 7.23 18.54 -12.06
C GLY A 441 7.07 18.02 -10.62
N ASP A 442 6.85 16.72 -10.45
CA ASP A 442 6.53 16.10 -9.15
C ASP A 442 7.41 14.88 -8.80
N THR A 443 8.39 14.55 -9.64
CA THR A 443 9.30 13.42 -9.41
C THR A 443 10.77 13.81 -9.62
N ALA A 444 11.62 13.50 -8.63
CA ALA A 444 13.07 13.76 -8.69
C ALA A 444 13.89 12.65 -8.01
N ASP A 445 15.11 12.42 -8.48
CA ASP A 445 16.06 11.48 -7.87
C ASP A 445 17.03 12.22 -6.94
N VAL A 446 17.26 11.68 -5.75
CA VAL A 446 18.11 12.26 -4.71
C VAL A 446 19.20 11.28 -4.26
N GLU A 447 20.40 11.77 -4.02
CA GLU A 447 21.53 10.99 -3.49
C GLU A 447 21.79 11.33 -2.02
N PHE A 448 21.79 10.32 -1.17
CA PHE A 448 22.12 10.42 0.25
C PHE A 448 23.64 10.56 0.46
N PRO A 449 24.10 11.04 1.63
CA PRO A 449 25.53 11.24 1.90
C PRO A 449 26.40 9.99 1.76
N GLU A 450 25.79 8.81 1.86
CA GLU A 450 26.45 7.51 1.76
C GLU A 450 26.51 6.98 0.31
N GLY A 451 25.91 7.69 -0.65
CA GLY A 451 25.96 7.41 -2.09
C GLY A 451 24.76 6.64 -2.64
N GLN A 452 23.78 6.30 -1.80
CA GLN A 452 22.52 5.70 -2.24
C GLN A 452 21.64 6.72 -2.95
N VAL A 453 21.05 6.31 -4.07
CA VAL A 453 20.15 7.14 -4.88
C VAL A 453 18.73 6.62 -4.75
N GLU A 454 17.80 7.51 -4.46
CA GLU A 454 16.37 7.20 -4.31
C GLU A 454 15.53 8.14 -5.16
N THR A 455 14.43 7.63 -5.70
CA THR A 455 13.42 8.45 -6.38
C THR A 455 12.41 8.96 -5.35
N VAL A 456 12.17 10.27 -5.35
CA VAL A 456 11.17 10.94 -4.51
C VAL A 456 9.98 11.34 -5.37
N ARG A 457 8.78 10.84 -5.01
CA ARG A 457 7.51 11.46 -5.40
C ARG A 457 7.26 12.61 -4.44
N ILE A 458 7.25 13.80 -4.99
CA ILE A 458 7.10 15.04 -4.25
C ILE A 458 5.66 15.08 -3.74
N LEU A 459 5.51 14.99 -2.42
CA LEU A 459 4.24 14.69 -1.78
C LEU A 459 3.24 15.87 -1.85
N GLY A 460 1.96 15.56 -2.08
CA GLY A 460 0.86 16.53 -2.07
C GLY A 460 0.72 17.37 -3.34
N ILE A 461 1.47 17.06 -4.39
CA ILE A 461 1.37 17.73 -5.68
C ILE A 461 1.19 16.73 -6.80
N ASP A 462 0.48 17.16 -7.84
CA ASP A 462 0.42 16.47 -9.12
C ASP A 462 0.59 17.48 -10.24
N THR A 463 1.49 17.18 -11.17
CA THR A 463 1.81 18.07 -12.30
C THR A 463 1.34 17.46 -13.60
N PRO A 464 0.93 18.27 -14.59
CA PRO A 464 0.44 17.71 -15.84
C PRO A 464 1.48 16.81 -16.51
N GLU A 465 0.99 15.68 -17.00
CA GLU A 465 1.78 14.63 -17.61
C GLU A 465 2.61 15.17 -18.77
N THR A 466 3.83 14.65 -18.98
CA THR A 466 4.71 15.08 -20.09
C THR A 466 4.89 14.04 -21.19
N GLY A 467 5.48 14.43 -22.32
CA GLY A 467 5.82 13.50 -23.41
C GLY A 467 4.62 12.85 -24.11
N SER A 468 4.54 11.52 -24.09
CA SER A 468 3.47 10.75 -24.77
C SER A 468 2.49 10.07 -23.82
N THR A 469 2.64 10.28 -22.51
CA THR A 469 1.70 9.78 -21.50
C THR A 469 0.34 10.43 -21.74
N GLU A 470 -0.74 9.65 -21.61
CA GLU A 470 -2.09 10.20 -21.68
C GLU A 470 -2.39 10.93 -20.37
N GLU A 471 -3.09 12.04 -20.48
CA GLU A 471 -3.47 12.86 -19.32
C GLU A 471 -4.91 12.55 -18.94
N ARG A 472 -5.21 12.60 -17.65
CA ARG A 472 -6.57 12.45 -17.13
C ARG A 472 -7.19 13.82 -16.93
N LEU A 473 -7.93 14.29 -17.93
CA LEU A 473 -8.48 15.65 -17.93
C LEU A 473 -9.54 15.88 -16.86
N GLU A 474 -10.16 14.80 -16.39
CA GLU A 474 -11.18 14.85 -15.36
C GLU A 474 -10.67 15.43 -14.04
N GLU A 475 -9.36 15.35 -13.77
CA GLU A 475 -8.70 15.88 -12.56
C GLU A 475 -8.36 17.38 -12.66
N TYR A 476 -8.45 17.97 -13.86
CA TYR A 476 -8.03 19.35 -14.12
C TYR A 476 -9.23 20.28 -14.32
N GLU A 477 -9.51 21.07 -13.30
CA GLU A 477 -10.68 21.95 -13.29
C GLU A 477 -10.68 22.98 -14.42
N GLY A 478 -11.82 23.10 -15.10
CA GLY A 478 -12.04 23.92 -16.29
C GLY A 478 -11.14 23.64 -17.50
N ILE A 479 -10.39 22.53 -17.58
CA ILE A 479 -9.42 22.28 -18.66
C ILE A 479 -9.83 21.07 -19.51
N ASP A 480 -10.30 21.31 -20.74
CA ASP A 480 -10.66 20.24 -21.70
C ASP A 480 -9.65 20.10 -22.89
N ASP A 481 -8.58 20.91 -22.93
CA ASP A 481 -7.59 20.92 -24.03
C ASP A 481 -6.31 20.15 -23.64
N ALA A 482 -6.35 18.82 -23.71
CA ALA A 482 -5.22 17.93 -23.41
C ALA A 482 -3.89 18.33 -24.07
N PRO A 483 -3.82 18.68 -25.38
CA PRO A 483 -2.59 19.18 -25.97
C PRO A 483 -2.05 20.45 -25.32
N ALA A 484 -2.91 21.38 -24.91
CA ALA A 484 -2.48 22.60 -24.21
C ALA A 484 -2.01 22.29 -22.78
N LEU A 485 -2.69 21.39 -22.07
CA LEU A 485 -2.29 20.93 -20.75
C LEU A 485 -0.93 20.19 -20.80
N LYS A 486 -0.67 19.43 -21.85
CA LYS A 486 0.65 18.82 -22.12
C LYS A 486 1.77 19.85 -22.27
N ASP A 487 1.49 20.93 -23.03
CA ASP A 487 2.43 22.05 -23.17
C ASP A 487 2.70 22.71 -21.79
N LYS A 488 1.71 22.68 -20.87
CA LYS A 488 1.87 23.15 -19.48
C LYS A 488 2.67 22.20 -18.60
N GLY A 489 2.55 20.89 -18.78
CA GLY A 489 3.41 19.91 -18.12
C GLY A 489 4.89 20.09 -18.45
N ASP A 490 5.20 20.37 -19.72
CA ASP A 490 6.57 20.72 -20.15
C ASP A 490 7.06 22.01 -19.44
N GLU A 491 6.19 23.02 -19.25
CA GLU A 491 6.53 24.26 -18.52
C GLU A 491 6.68 24.05 -17.00
N ALA A 492 5.87 23.17 -16.39
CA ALA A 492 5.98 22.77 -14.99
C ALA A 492 7.30 22.00 -14.73
N THR A 493 7.71 21.13 -15.66
CA THR A 493 9.01 20.44 -15.61
C THR A 493 10.17 21.43 -15.73
N ASP A 494 10.09 22.41 -16.64
CA ASP A 494 11.09 23.49 -16.74
C ASP A 494 11.20 24.30 -15.43
N TYR A 495 10.08 24.49 -14.70
CA TYR A 495 10.08 25.12 -13.37
C TYR A 495 10.78 24.24 -12.33
N ALA A 496 10.43 22.95 -12.27
CA ALA A 496 11.05 21.97 -11.37
C ALA A 496 12.57 21.89 -11.55
N GLU A 497 13.05 21.74 -12.80
CA GLU A 497 14.48 21.72 -13.12
C GLU A 497 15.21 23.02 -12.68
N SER A 498 14.48 24.14 -12.60
CA SER A 498 15.04 25.43 -12.22
C SER A 498 15.16 25.64 -10.71
N GLU A 499 14.22 25.08 -9.94
CA GLU A 499 14.21 25.16 -8.47
C GLU A 499 15.01 24.00 -7.84
N LEU A 500 14.95 22.81 -8.44
CA LEU A 500 15.69 21.59 -8.05
C LEU A 500 16.93 21.40 -8.95
N GLU A 501 17.85 22.37 -8.97
CA GLU A 501 19.04 22.31 -9.83
C GLU A 501 19.88 21.06 -9.50
N VAL A 502 20.17 20.21 -10.51
CA VAL A 502 21.03 19.02 -10.34
C VAL A 502 22.39 19.38 -9.72
N GLY A 503 22.75 18.67 -8.66
CA GLY A 503 23.92 18.92 -7.82
C GLY A 503 23.70 19.93 -6.69
N SER A 504 22.46 20.39 -6.50
CA SER A 504 22.07 21.16 -5.32
C SER A 504 21.70 20.23 -4.16
N THR A 505 21.96 20.67 -2.94
CA THR A 505 21.56 19.96 -1.72
C THR A 505 20.23 20.52 -1.23
N VAL A 506 19.28 19.64 -0.95
CA VAL A 506 17.98 19.95 -0.35
C VAL A 506 17.82 19.16 0.93
N THR A 507 16.88 19.58 1.79
CA THR A 507 16.49 18.81 2.97
C THR A 507 15.21 18.04 2.64
N LEU A 508 15.27 16.71 2.70
CA LEU A 508 14.16 15.78 2.55
C LEU A 508 13.53 15.50 3.91
N SER A 509 12.21 15.57 3.99
CA SER A 509 11.42 15.21 5.17
C SER A 509 10.13 14.49 4.76
N PHE A 510 9.47 13.83 5.71
CA PHE A 510 8.29 12.99 5.48
C PHE A 510 7.06 13.53 6.23
N ASP A 511 5.86 13.13 5.78
CA ASP A 511 4.61 13.38 6.52
C ASP A 511 4.31 12.18 7.43
N GLU A 512 3.84 12.43 8.66
CA GLU A 512 3.55 11.34 9.62
C GLU A 512 2.24 10.61 9.33
N ASN A 513 1.36 11.20 8.51
CA ASN A 513 0.09 10.59 8.09
C ASN A 513 0.24 9.76 6.80
N GLU A 514 1.38 9.87 6.12
CA GLU A 514 1.66 9.18 4.87
C GLU A 514 2.72 8.09 5.08
N GLY A 515 2.70 7.07 4.22
CA GLY A 515 3.75 6.06 4.19
C GLY A 515 5.11 6.67 3.82
N LEU A 516 6.20 6.02 4.23
CA LEU A 516 7.54 6.42 3.79
C LEU A 516 7.69 6.33 2.26
N ARG A 517 7.09 5.29 1.68
CA ARG A 517 7.10 4.99 0.24
C ARG A 517 5.68 4.78 -0.26
N GLY A 518 5.44 5.18 -1.51
CA GLY A 518 4.18 4.92 -2.21
C GLY A 518 4.18 3.56 -2.92
N ASN A 519 3.07 3.22 -3.58
CA ASN A 519 2.83 1.93 -4.26
C ASN A 519 3.83 1.53 -5.37
N PHE A 520 4.75 2.43 -5.74
CA PHE A 520 5.77 2.22 -6.76
C PHE A 520 7.19 2.26 -6.17
N GLY A 521 7.34 2.04 -4.86
CA GLY A 521 8.63 2.05 -4.17
C GLY A 521 9.28 3.42 -3.99
N ARG A 522 8.73 4.50 -4.58
CA ARG A 522 9.26 5.87 -4.47
C ARG A 522 9.06 6.44 -3.06
N LEU A 523 10.05 7.18 -2.55
CA LEU A 523 9.92 7.95 -1.30
C LEU A 523 8.84 9.02 -1.44
N LEU A 524 7.99 9.19 -0.42
CA LEU A 524 6.97 10.25 -0.36
C LEU A 524 7.49 11.42 0.47
N GLY A 525 7.96 12.48 -0.19
CA GLY A 525 8.80 13.49 0.47
C GLY A 525 8.44 14.94 0.22
N PHE A 526 8.77 15.78 1.19
CA PHE A 526 8.90 17.23 1.03
C PHE A 526 10.36 17.61 0.77
N LEU A 527 10.57 18.57 -0.12
CA LEU A 527 11.91 19.07 -0.45
C LEU A 527 12.06 20.53 -0.01
N GLU A 528 12.73 20.78 1.11
CA GLU A 528 13.13 22.13 1.54
C GLU A 528 14.38 22.60 0.77
N LEU A 529 14.25 23.74 0.10
CA LEU A 529 15.28 24.38 -0.71
C LEU A 529 16.31 25.12 0.18
N PRO A 530 17.53 25.38 -0.32
CA PRO A 530 18.58 26.06 0.45
C PRO A 530 18.24 27.45 1.01
N ASP A 531 17.20 28.11 0.48
CA ASP A 531 16.73 29.41 0.95
C ASP A 531 15.62 29.33 2.01
N GLY A 532 15.20 28.11 2.36
CA GLY A 532 14.17 27.77 3.34
C GLY A 532 12.74 27.76 2.78
N GLY A 533 12.56 27.86 1.46
CA GLY A 533 11.28 27.56 0.81
C GLY A 533 11.08 26.06 0.66
N VAL A 534 9.83 25.59 0.63
CA VAL A 534 9.50 24.18 0.37
C VAL A 534 8.99 24.06 -1.05
N TYR A 535 9.65 23.26 -1.89
CA TYR A 535 9.33 23.15 -3.31
C TYR A 535 7.85 22.78 -3.53
N ASN A 536 7.34 21.80 -2.77
CA ASN A 536 5.95 21.33 -2.80
C ASN A 536 4.93 22.48 -2.67
N ALA A 537 5.14 23.41 -1.72
CA ALA A 537 4.25 24.56 -1.57
C ALA A 537 4.46 25.60 -2.69
N ASN A 538 5.71 25.86 -3.05
CA ASN A 538 6.06 26.89 -4.03
C ASN A 538 5.53 26.56 -5.44
N VAL A 539 5.56 25.30 -5.85
CA VAL A 539 5.08 24.87 -7.18
C VAL A 539 3.56 25.06 -7.31
N ILE A 540 2.81 24.85 -6.23
CA ILE A 540 1.36 25.11 -6.16
C ILE A 540 1.10 26.62 -6.13
N GLU A 541 1.81 27.39 -5.30
CA GLU A 541 1.66 28.85 -5.20
C GLU A 541 1.89 29.55 -6.55
N GLU A 542 2.83 29.06 -7.35
CA GLU A 542 3.11 29.59 -8.70
C GLU A 542 2.20 28.97 -9.79
N GLY A 543 1.30 28.06 -9.42
CA GLY A 543 0.26 27.48 -10.27
C GLY A 543 0.72 26.37 -11.21
N TRP A 544 1.85 25.71 -10.95
CA TRP A 544 2.39 24.66 -11.84
C TRP A 544 1.91 23.25 -11.51
N ALA A 545 1.28 23.05 -10.35
CA ALA A 545 0.73 21.78 -9.90
C ALA A 545 -0.68 21.98 -9.35
N ARG A 546 -1.51 20.93 -9.44
CA ARG A 546 -2.71 20.79 -8.63
C ARG A 546 -2.37 20.17 -7.28
N VAL A 547 -3.26 20.30 -6.30
CA VAL A 547 -3.15 19.51 -5.07
C VAL A 547 -3.56 18.08 -5.38
N TYR A 548 -2.75 17.14 -4.89
CA TYR A 548 -3.13 15.75 -4.82
C TYR A 548 -3.86 15.55 -3.49
N ASP A 549 -5.16 15.25 -3.56
CA ASP A 549 -5.97 15.00 -2.38
C ASP A 549 -5.44 13.73 -1.68
N SER A 550 -5.13 13.82 -0.38
CA SER A 550 -4.70 12.65 0.42
C SER A 550 -4.88 12.88 1.92
N GLY A 551 -4.48 11.91 2.76
CA GLY A 551 -4.44 12.07 4.22
C GLY A 551 -3.35 13.03 4.73
N LEU A 552 -2.65 13.69 3.82
CA LEU A 552 -1.53 14.60 4.05
C LEU A 552 -1.86 15.69 5.07
N GLY A 553 -1.03 15.83 6.11
CA GLY A 553 -1.22 16.87 7.13
C GLY A 553 -1.10 18.31 6.59
N LYS A 554 -0.57 18.48 5.38
CA LYS A 554 -0.44 19.74 4.63
C LYS A 554 -1.51 19.98 3.58
N HIS A 555 -2.42 19.04 3.37
CA HIS A 555 -3.44 19.09 2.32
C HIS A 555 -4.16 20.45 2.28
N ASP A 556 -4.79 20.83 3.39
CA ASP A 556 -5.62 22.03 3.46
C ASP A 556 -4.81 23.34 3.29
N GLU A 557 -3.51 23.34 3.62
CA GLU A 557 -2.59 24.46 3.35
C GLU A 557 -2.32 24.59 1.85
N TYR A 558 -2.15 23.45 1.17
CA TYR A 558 -1.89 23.39 -0.26
C TYR A 558 -3.12 23.74 -1.07
N TRP A 559 -4.30 23.32 -0.60
CA TRP A 559 -5.58 23.72 -1.18
C TRP A 559 -5.75 25.25 -1.23
N ASP A 560 -5.42 25.96 -0.14
CA ASP A 560 -5.48 27.43 -0.11
C ASP A 560 -4.53 28.08 -1.14
N LEU A 561 -3.36 27.47 -1.38
CA LEU A 561 -2.40 27.93 -2.39
C LEU A 561 -2.92 27.69 -3.81
N GLU A 562 -3.44 26.50 -4.08
CA GLU A 562 -4.01 26.14 -5.38
C GLU A 562 -5.19 27.03 -5.71
N ARG A 563 -6.14 27.19 -4.78
CA ARG A 563 -7.27 28.10 -4.95
C ARG A 563 -6.81 29.51 -5.31
N ALA A 564 -5.76 30.02 -4.64
CA ALA A 564 -5.22 31.34 -4.95
C ALA A 564 -4.58 31.41 -6.35
N ALA A 565 -3.88 30.36 -6.79
CA ALA A 565 -3.28 30.27 -8.12
C ALA A 565 -4.34 30.15 -9.22
N ARG A 566 -5.38 29.35 -8.99
CA ARG A 566 -6.56 29.17 -9.84
C ARG A 566 -7.32 30.49 -10.02
N ASP A 567 -7.62 31.19 -8.92
CA ASP A 567 -8.26 32.52 -8.94
C ASP A 567 -7.42 33.58 -9.68
N ALA A 568 -6.09 33.46 -9.63
CA ALA A 568 -5.17 34.36 -10.32
C ALA A 568 -4.99 34.02 -11.81
N GLY A 569 -5.31 32.78 -12.21
CA GLY A 569 -5.01 32.23 -13.53
C GLY A 569 -3.50 32.11 -13.76
N ASP A 570 -2.77 31.66 -12.75
CA ASP A 570 -1.31 31.46 -12.81
C ASP A 570 -0.96 30.03 -13.29
N GLY A 571 0.23 29.86 -13.87
CA GLY A 571 0.74 28.56 -14.34
C GLY A 571 -0.20 27.80 -15.29
N ILE A 572 -0.65 26.61 -14.87
CA ILE A 572 -1.57 25.72 -15.60
C ILE A 572 -2.99 26.28 -15.64
N TRP A 573 -3.38 27.09 -14.66
CA TRP A 573 -4.73 27.63 -14.53
C TRP A 573 -5.04 28.75 -15.54
N ASP A 574 -4.04 29.26 -16.28
CA ASP A 574 -4.26 30.28 -17.31
C ASP A 574 -5.05 29.76 -18.54
N ILE A 575 -5.17 28.44 -18.68
CA ILE A 575 -5.98 27.75 -19.71
C ILE A 575 -7.29 27.19 -19.14
N SER A 576 -7.57 27.35 -17.85
CA SER A 576 -8.82 26.90 -17.21
C SER A 576 -9.99 27.87 -17.49
N ASP A 577 -11.18 27.31 -17.73
CA ASP A 577 -12.45 28.03 -17.87
C ASP A 577 -13.62 27.21 -17.27
N GLN A 578 -13.65 27.04 -15.94
CA GLN A 578 -14.69 26.27 -15.24
C GLN A 578 -16.11 26.77 -15.56
N ALA A 579 -16.33 28.09 -15.55
CA ALA A 579 -17.62 28.70 -15.91
C ALA A 579 -18.02 28.48 -17.39
N GLY A 580 -17.08 28.03 -18.22
CA GLY A 580 -17.29 27.67 -19.62
C GLY A 580 -17.48 26.16 -19.84
N THR A 581 -17.42 25.34 -18.79
CA THR A 581 -17.63 23.88 -18.86
C THR A 581 -19.05 23.60 -19.34
N ASP A 582 -19.18 22.84 -20.44
CA ASP A 582 -20.49 22.41 -20.95
C ASP A 582 -21.14 21.43 -19.96
N GLU A 583 -22.45 21.53 -19.76
CA GLU A 583 -23.26 20.58 -18.99
C GLU A 583 -23.10 19.14 -19.52
N ARG A 584 -22.95 18.18 -18.59
CA ARG A 584 -22.64 16.77 -18.88
C ARG A 584 -23.46 15.88 -17.97
N ARG A 585 -23.85 14.70 -18.44
CA ARG A 585 -24.47 13.64 -17.63
C ARG A 585 -25.69 14.08 -16.80
N ASP A 586 -26.39 15.13 -17.22
CA ASP A 586 -27.58 15.67 -16.56
C ASP A 586 -28.89 15.19 -17.23
N ASP A 587 -28.93 13.93 -17.65
CA ASP A 587 -30.15 13.34 -18.20
C ASP A 587 -31.11 12.90 -17.06
N PRO A 588 -32.42 12.78 -17.30
CA PRO A 588 -33.35 12.23 -16.31
C PRO A 588 -32.91 10.86 -15.78
N VAL A 589 -33.13 10.62 -14.49
CA VAL A 589 -32.69 9.41 -13.80
C VAL A 589 -33.70 8.28 -14.02
N ASP A 590 -33.34 7.33 -14.90
CA ASP A 590 -34.16 6.16 -15.20
C ASP A 590 -33.84 4.95 -14.30
N GLU A 591 -32.61 4.83 -13.84
CA GLU A 591 -32.08 3.73 -13.02
C GLU A 591 -30.89 4.24 -12.20
N LEU A 592 -30.71 3.74 -10.97
CA LEU A 592 -29.58 4.07 -10.11
C LEU A 592 -28.69 2.85 -9.87
N PHE A 593 -27.41 3.09 -9.67
CA PHE A 593 -26.39 2.13 -9.28
C PHE A 593 -26.01 2.36 -7.83
N PHE A 594 -25.76 1.31 -7.03
CA PHE A 594 -25.25 1.43 -5.66
C PHE A 594 -24.12 0.43 -5.43
N PRO A 595 -22.86 0.88 -5.25
CA PRO A 595 -21.74 0.00 -4.93
C PRO A 595 -21.77 -0.43 -3.46
N GLU A 596 -21.55 -1.72 -3.22
CA GLU A 596 -21.49 -2.37 -1.90
C GLU A 596 -22.45 -1.80 -0.83
N PRO A 597 -23.77 -1.72 -1.10
CA PRO A 597 -24.67 -0.91 -0.29
C PRO A 597 -25.03 -1.57 1.05
N VAL A 598 -25.20 -0.74 2.08
CA VAL A 598 -25.97 -1.12 3.28
C VAL A 598 -27.38 -0.54 3.24
N ALA A 599 -28.34 -1.24 3.86
CA ALA A 599 -29.68 -0.67 3.98
C ALA A 599 -29.67 0.51 4.96
N VAL A 600 -30.49 1.52 4.65
CA VAL A 600 -30.68 2.73 5.47
C VAL A 600 -32.13 2.84 5.96
N SER A 601 -32.41 3.81 6.84
CA SER A 601 -33.77 4.15 7.24
C SER A 601 -33.87 5.63 7.62
N GLY A 602 -35.03 6.23 7.41
CA GLY A 602 -35.28 7.64 7.76
C GLY A 602 -36.75 8.04 7.63
N PRO A 603 -37.08 9.32 7.85
CA PRO A 603 -38.45 9.82 7.73
C PRO A 603 -38.93 9.84 6.27
N GLU A 604 -38.04 10.06 5.31
CA GLU A 604 -38.29 9.98 3.88
C GLU A 604 -37.37 8.92 3.25
N GLU A 605 -37.92 8.02 2.43
CA GLU A 605 -37.20 6.85 1.88
C GLU A 605 -37.43 6.76 0.36
N PRO A 606 -36.78 7.62 -0.46
CA PRO A 606 -37.08 7.79 -1.87
C PRO A 606 -36.64 6.62 -2.76
N VAL A 607 -35.61 5.86 -2.36
CA VAL A 607 -35.02 4.79 -3.18
C VAL A 607 -34.89 3.52 -2.36
N ALA A 608 -35.32 2.40 -2.95
CA ALA A 608 -35.12 1.07 -2.40
C ALA A 608 -34.47 0.14 -3.43
N SER A 609 -33.91 -0.97 -2.98
CA SER A 609 -33.50 -2.09 -3.82
C SER A 609 -34.74 -2.70 -4.52
N GLU A 610 -34.51 -3.52 -5.54
CA GLU A 610 -35.58 -4.29 -6.19
C GLU A 610 -36.22 -5.33 -5.25
N ALA A 611 -35.51 -5.73 -4.18
CA ALA A 611 -36.02 -6.59 -3.11
C ALA A 611 -36.77 -5.81 -2.00
N GLY A 612 -36.65 -4.48 -1.97
CA GLY A 612 -37.41 -3.57 -1.11
C GLY A 612 -36.70 -3.11 0.16
N GLU A 613 -35.40 -3.34 0.28
CA GLU A 613 -34.54 -2.69 1.29
C GLU A 613 -34.30 -1.23 0.91
N THR A 614 -34.46 -0.28 1.84
CA THR A 614 -34.23 1.14 1.57
C THR A 614 -32.74 1.40 1.35
N LEU A 615 -32.39 2.11 0.28
CA LEU A 615 -31.02 2.46 -0.10
C LEU A 615 -30.72 3.96 0.09
N VAL A 616 -31.75 4.80 0.12
CA VAL A 616 -31.62 6.23 0.41
C VAL A 616 -32.67 6.64 1.44
N ALA A 617 -32.22 7.37 2.46
CA ALA A 617 -33.05 7.95 3.49
C ALA A 617 -32.71 9.43 3.68
N LEU A 618 -33.72 10.29 3.74
CA LEU A 618 -33.55 11.74 3.91
C LEU A 618 -34.19 12.17 5.22
N ASP A 619 -33.56 13.12 5.91
CA ASP A 619 -34.13 13.92 6.99
C ASP A 619 -33.95 15.42 6.70
N PRO A 620 -34.87 16.01 5.90
CA PRO A 620 -34.82 17.43 5.56
C PRO A 620 -35.07 18.36 6.75
N ASP A 621 -35.57 17.86 7.90
CA ASP A 621 -35.72 18.70 9.11
C ASP A 621 -34.37 18.93 9.80
N ALA A 622 -33.37 18.06 9.55
CA ALA A 622 -32.00 18.14 10.06
C ALA A 622 -30.96 18.47 8.97
N ASN A 623 -31.38 18.68 7.72
CA ASN A 623 -30.54 18.85 6.54
C ASN A 623 -29.57 17.67 6.28
N VAL A 624 -30.01 16.43 6.55
CA VAL A 624 -29.19 15.23 6.43
C VAL A 624 -29.75 14.25 5.40
N ALA A 625 -28.87 13.63 4.62
CA ALA A 625 -29.17 12.46 3.79
C ALA A 625 -28.25 11.29 4.17
N ALA A 626 -28.79 10.07 4.20
CA ALA A 626 -28.03 8.83 4.36
C ALA A 626 -28.24 7.93 3.13
N LEU A 627 -27.16 7.66 2.40
CA LEU A 627 -27.16 6.87 1.17
C LEU A 627 -26.31 5.63 1.41
N GLY A 628 -26.87 4.46 1.15
CA GLY A 628 -26.19 3.20 1.33
C GLY A 628 -25.27 2.89 0.16
N GLY A 629 -24.18 3.64 -0.04
CA GLY A 629 -23.11 3.29 -0.97
C GLY A 629 -22.28 4.51 -1.42
N PRO A 630 -20.99 4.34 -1.77
CA PRO A 630 -20.11 5.39 -2.29
C PRO A 630 -20.42 5.67 -3.78
N LEU A 631 -21.57 6.30 -4.02
CA LEU A 631 -22.19 6.42 -5.35
C LEU A 631 -21.35 7.10 -6.44
N ILE A 632 -20.48 8.04 -6.05
CA ILE A 632 -19.69 8.90 -6.95
C ILE A 632 -18.23 8.43 -7.08
N GLU A 633 -17.92 7.26 -6.52
CA GLU A 633 -16.60 6.66 -6.62
C GLU A 633 -16.28 6.33 -8.09
N GLU A 634 -15.13 6.78 -8.53
CA GLU A 634 -14.75 6.78 -9.95
C GLU A 634 -14.17 5.46 -10.47
N SER A 635 -13.66 4.56 -9.63
CA SER A 635 -13.23 3.22 -10.06
C SER A 635 -14.37 2.44 -10.72
N PHE A 636 -15.63 2.84 -10.49
CA PHE A 636 -16.78 2.27 -11.20
C PHE A 636 -17.01 2.84 -12.61
N GLU A 637 -16.36 3.94 -12.99
CA GLU A 637 -16.46 4.57 -14.30
C GLU A 637 -15.80 3.72 -15.38
N GLY A 638 -16.39 3.69 -16.58
CA GLY A 638 -15.85 2.87 -17.67
C GLY A 638 -14.53 3.40 -18.21
N GLY A 639 -14.26 4.70 -18.00
CA GLY A 639 -12.98 5.36 -18.28
C GLY A 639 -11.83 4.82 -17.43
N GLU A 640 -12.12 4.45 -16.18
CA GLU A 640 -11.15 3.93 -15.20
C GLU A 640 -11.00 2.41 -15.24
N GLY A 641 -11.60 1.74 -16.23
CA GLY A 641 -11.62 0.28 -16.32
C GLY A 641 -12.69 -0.39 -15.46
N GLY A 642 -13.50 0.40 -14.77
CA GLY A 642 -14.68 -0.03 -14.04
C GLY A 642 -15.78 -0.61 -14.94
N PRO A 643 -16.86 -1.13 -14.34
CA PRO A 643 -17.96 -1.72 -15.10
C PRO A 643 -18.82 -0.70 -15.88
N GLY A 644 -18.64 0.60 -15.66
CA GLY A 644 -19.29 1.69 -16.39
C GLY A 644 -20.62 2.13 -15.77
N VAL A 645 -20.62 3.31 -15.13
CA VAL A 645 -21.78 3.87 -14.41
C VAL A 645 -22.44 5.06 -15.12
N GLU A 646 -21.99 5.41 -16.34
CA GLU A 646 -22.39 6.63 -17.05
C GLU A 646 -23.89 6.70 -17.38
N ALA A 647 -24.57 5.55 -17.40
CA ALA A 647 -26.00 5.44 -17.71
C ALA A 647 -26.92 5.50 -16.48
N TYR A 648 -26.39 5.53 -15.25
CA TYR A 648 -27.15 5.30 -14.01
C TYR A 648 -27.55 6.57 -13.26
N GLY A 649 -27.55 7.74 -13.92
CA GLY A 649 -28.13 8.99 -13.38
C GLY A 649 -27.69 9.41 -11.98
N VAL A 650 -26.54 8.91 -11.49
CA VAL A 650 -26.11 9.08 -10.11
C VAL A 650 -25.82 10.54 -9.79
N PHE A 651 -25.17 11.25 -10.71
CA PHE A 651 -24.77 12.64 -10.51
C PHE A 651 -25.96 13.59 -10.34
N PRO A 652 -26.93 13.67 -11.29
CA PRO A 652 -28.14 14.47 -11.08
C PRO A 652 -28.91 14.05 -9.84
N PHE A 653 -28.98 12.76 -9.54
CA PHE A 653 -29.66 12.28 -8.34
C PHE A 653 -29.01 12.83 -7.05
N LEU A 654 -27.69 12.68 -6.91
CA LEU A 654 -26.98 13.16 -5.71
C LEU A 654 -27.09 14.67 -5.55
N THR A 655 -26.96 15.43 -6.64
CA THR A 655 -27.08 16.89 -6.59
C THR A 655 -28.50 17.33 -6.24
N ASN A 656 -29.54 16.66 -6.76
CA ASN A 656 -30.92 16.91 -6.34
C ASN A 656 -31.17 16.51 -4.87
N VAL A 657 -30.49 15.46 -4.36
CA VAL A 657 -30.57 15.09 -2.94
C VAL A 657 -29.95 16.18 -2.06
N ILE A 658 -28.82 16.75 -2.46
CA ILE A 658 -28.18 17.89 -1.78
C ILE A 658 -29.16 19.07 -1.68
N ASP A 659 -29.74 19.50 -2.80
CA ASP A 659 -30.72 20.61 -2.85
C ASP A 659 -32.05 20.27 -2.16
N ARG A 660 -32.38 18.99 -1.98
CA ARG A 660 -33.60 18.56 -1.28
C ARG A 660 -33.48 18.67 0.23
N VAL A 661 -32.28 18.50 0.78
CA VAL A 661 -32.02 18.53 2.23
C VAL A 661 -31.36 19.82 2.69
N GLY A 662 -30.62 20.54 1.85
CA GLY A 662 -30.04 21.85 2.18
C GLY A 662 -30.59 22.99 1.32
N ASP A 663 -30.31 24.23 1.71
CA ASP A 663 -30.66 25.45 0.96
C ASP A 663 -29.48 26.41 0.76
N ALA A 664 -28.27 25.96 1.10
CA ALA A 664 -27.03 26.70 0.94
C ALA A 664 -26.47 26.65 -0.49
N THR A 665 -25.66 27.65 -0.83
CA THR A 665 -24.88 27.77 -2.08
C THR A 665 -23.39 27.56 -1.80
N GLY A 666 -22.56 27.50 -2.84
CA GLY A 666 -21.11 27.31 -2.72
C GLY A 666 -20.65 25.91 -3.11
N PRO A 667 -19.40 25.53 -2.78
CA PRO A 667 -18.81 24.25 -3.14
C PRO A 667 -19.51 23.07 -2.44
N VAL A 668 -19.41 21.90 -3.06
CA VAL A 668 -19.57 20.61 -2.39
C VAL A 668 -18.23 20.23 -1.78
N ILE A 669 -18.19 20.00 -0.47
CA ILE A 669 -16.97 19.58 0.23
C ILE A 669 -17.01 18.07 0.46
N VAL A 670 -15.89 17.38 0.25
CA VAL A 670 -15.70 15.94 0.53
C VAL A 670 -14.64 15.77 1.62
N ASP A 671 -14.97 15.06 2.69
CA ASP A 671 -14.00 14.76 3.75
C ASP A 671 -13.06 13.63 3.33
N GLY A 672 -11.80 13.97 3.07
CA GLY A 672 -10.69 13.02 2.87
C GLY A 672 -10.02 12.61 4.18
N GLY A 673 -10.31 13.31 5.29
CA GLY A 673 -9.79 13.01 6.62
C GLY A 673 -10.40 11.76 7.27
N HIS A 674 -10.07 11.54 8.54
CA HIS A 674 -10.64 10.44 9.35
C HIS A 674 -10.42 9.03 8.78
N GLY A 675 -9.29 8.86 8.07
CA GLY A 675 -8.88 7.62 7.42
C GLY A 675 -9.80 7.18 6.28
N GLN A 676 -10.48 8.13 5.63
CA GLN A 676 -11.27 7.87 4.42
C GLN A 676 -10.40 7.76 3.18
N PHE A 677 -9.41 8.65 3.00
CA PHE A 677 -8.56 8.60 1.81
C PHE A 677 -7.87 7.24 1.59
N ALA A 678 -7.33 6.63 2.65
CA ALA A 678 -6.63 5.35 2.56
C ALA A 678 -7.57 4.13 2.50
N ALA A 679 -8.88 4.32 2.40
CA ALA A 679 -9.86 3.25 2.43
C ALA A 679 -10.53 3.08 1.06
N ASP A 680 -10.29 1.95 0.40
CA ASP A 680 -10.83 1.61 -0.93
C ASP A 680 -12.37 1.65 -1.06
N PHE A 681 -13.08 1.78 0.08
CA PHE A 681 -14.54 1.79 0.15
C PHE A 681 -15.13 3.18 0.46
N ALA A 682 -14.27 4.16 0.71
CA ALA A 682 -14.63 5.54 0.97
C ALA A 682 -14.63 6.35 -0.34
N VAL A 683 -15.01 7.62 -0.26
CA VAL A 683 -14.92 8.56 -1.39
C VAL A 683 -14.10 9.75 -0.94
N SER A 684 -13.01 10.01 -1.65
CA SER A 684 -12.27 11.26 -1.56
C SER A 684 -12.62 12.21 -2.72
N ALA A 685 -12.12 13.45 -2.67
CA ALA A 685 -12.23 14.35 -3.81
C ALA A 685 -11.40 13.85 -5.01
N GLU A 686 -10.26 13.20 -4.76
CA GLU A 686 -9.43 12.52 -5.77
C GLU A 686 -10.26 11.46 -6.52
N ASP A 687 -11.05 10.67 -5.78
CA ASP A 687 -11.86 9.57 -6.33
C ASP A 687 -13.23 10.02 -6.88
N ALA A 688 -13.43 11.33 -7.06
CA ALA A 688 -14.70 11.93 -7.49
C ALA A 688 -14.54 12.86 -8.70
N ALA A 689 -13.46 12.73 -9.48
CA ALA A 689 -13.12 13.65 -10.57
C ALA A 689 -14.26 13.79 -11.61
N TYR A 690 -14.94 12.69 -11.97
CA TYR A 690 -16.08 12.74 -12.89
C TYR A 690 -17.29 13.51 -12.32
N TYR A 691 -17.52 13.43 -11.02
CA TYR A 691 -18.59 14.19 -10.35
C TYR A 691 -18.22 15.68 -10.24
N LEU A 692 -16.95 15.99 -9.97
CA LEU A 692 -16.40 17.36 -10.07
C LEU A 692 -16.66 17.96 -11.46
N ARG A 693 -16.29 17.25 -12.53
CA ARG A 693 -16.53 17.71 -13.92
C ARG A 693 -18.01 17.85 -14.27
N TYR A 694 -18.88 17.11 -13.60
CA TYR A 694 -20.34 17.28 -13.71
C TYR A 694 -20.80 18.56 -13.02
N LEU A 695 -20.34 18.81 -11.78
CA LEU A 695 -20.71 19.98 -10.97
C LEU A 695 -20.25 21.29 -11.62
N GLU A 696 -19.09 21.33 -12.27
CA GLU A 696 -18.65 22.50 -13.03
C GLU A 696 -19.62 22.91 -14.14
N GLY A 697 -20.27 21.92 -14.77
CA GLY A 697 -21.27 22.15 -15.81
C GLY A 697 -22.61 22.67 -15.28
N GLN A 698 -22.79 22.69 -13.95
CA GLN A 698 -24.03 23.12 -13.30
C GLN A 698 -23.93 24.59 -12.89
N ALA A 699 -24.80 25.45 -13.44
CA ALA A 699 -24.83 26.88 -13.15
C ALA A 699 -26.11 27.29 -12.40
N PRO A 700 -26.21 27.05 -11.08
CA PRO A 700 -27.41 27.33 -10.30
C PRO A 700 -27.57 28.84 -10.07
N GLY A 701 -28.64 29.45 -10.60
CA GLY A 701 -29.12 30.79 -10.24
C GLY A 701 -28.07 31.91 -10.16
N ASP A 702 -27.47 32.09 -8.98
CA ASP A 702 -26.48 33.11 -8.63
C ASP A 702 -25.00 32.67 -8.72
N GLU A 703 -24.73 31.42 -9.09
CA GLU A 703 -23.39 30.85 -9.28
C GLU A 703 -23.14 30.52 -10.75
N ALA A 704 -21.87 30.63 -11.18
CA ALA A 704 -21.49 30.34 -12.55
C ALA A 704 -21.24 28.84 -12.79
N PHE A 705 -20.90 28.12 -11.72
CA PHE A 705 -20.61 26.69 -11.65
C PHE A 705 -20.69 26.24 -10.18
N ILE A 706 -20.63 24.94 -9.90
CA ILE A 706 -20.44 24.39 -8.55
C ILE A 706 -19.05 23.75 -8.47
N ASP A 707 -18.27 24.12 -7.45
CA ASP A 707 -16.97 23.49 -7.14
C ASP A 707 -17.14 22.19 -6.34
N LEU A 708 -16.17 21.28 -6.45
CA LEU A 708 -15.98 20.14 -5.55
C LEU A 708 -14.61 20.26 -4.91
N GLU A 709 -14.56 20.29 -3.58
CA GLU A 709 -13.34 20.58 -2.83
C GLU A 709 -13.09 19.51 -1.77
N GLY A 710 -11.86 19.01 -1.65
CA GLY A 710 -11.46 18.09 -0.59
C GLY A 710 -11.06 18.80 0.70
N VAL A 711 -11.23 18.12 1.84
CA VAL A 711 -10.80 18.62 3.15
C VAL A 711 -10.29 17.49 4.05
N VAL A 712 -9.25 17.75 4.83
CA VAL A 712 -8.72 16.79 5.82
C VAL A 712 -9.09 17.17 7.26
N ASP A 713 -9.14 18.47 7.59
CA ASP A 713 -9.57 18.98 8.90
C ASP A 713 -10.89 19.77 8.82
N LEU A 714 -12.00 19.20 9.29
CA LEU A 714 -13.33 19.81 9.24
C LEU A 714 -13.52 21.05 10.15
N VAL A 715 -12.53 21.45 10.95
CA VAL A 715 -12.59 22.65 11.81
C VAL A 715 -11.68 23.80 11.37
N THR A 716 -11.11 23.67 10.16
CA THR A 716 -10.30 24.56 9.31
C THR A 716 -9.65 25.83 9.89
N ASP A 717 -8.33 25.92 9.65
CA ASP A 717 -7.52 27.06 9.18
C ASP A 717 -6.08 26.51 9.10
N PRO A 718 -5.56 26.17 7.89
CA PRO A 718 -6.11 26.41 6.54
C PRO A 718 -7.19 25.38 6.09
N GLY A 719 -7.78 25.58 4.90
CA GLY A 719 -8.75 24.65 4.24
C GLY A 719 -10.10 25.26 3.82
N PRO A 720 -10.95 24.51 3.08
CA PRO A 720 -12.29 24.98 2.69
C PRO A 720 -13.23 25.06 3.89
N ASP A 721 -13.74 26.26 4.16
CA ASP A 721 -14.63 26.50 5.29
C ASP A 721 -16.04 25.90 5.06
N LEU A 722 -16.56 25.17 6.04
CA LEU A 722 -18.00 24.84 6.10
C LEU A 722 -18.86 26.09 6.39
N LEU A 723 -18.35 26.97 7.26
CA LEU A 723 -19.04 28.18 7.72
C LEU A 723 -18.14 29.40 7.57
N ASP A 724 -18.69 30.50 7.06
CA ASP A 724 -17.98 31.78 7.01
C ASP A 724 -17.78 32.37 8.42
N SER A 725 -16.97 33.43 8.51
CA SER A 725 -16.68 34.12 9.78
C SER A 725 -17.89 34.74 10.49
N ASP A 726 -19.03 34.89 9.80
CA ASP A 726 -20.30 35.38 10.33
C ASP A 726 -21.25 34.22 10.74
N GLY A 727 -20.87 32.97 10.47
CA GLY A 727 -21.61 31.75 10.76
C GLY A 727 -22.68 31.41 9.72
N ASN A 728 -22.57 31.93 8.49
CA ASN A 728 -23.40 31.49 7.36
C ASN A 728 -22.70 30.32 6.64
N PRO A 729 -23.42 29.43 5.96
CA PRO A 729 -22.80 28.36 5.19
C PRO A 729 -21.88 28.96 4.12
N ALA A 730 -20.64 28.46 4.07
CA ALA A 730 -19.66 28.78 3.04
C ALA A 730 -19.58 27.69 1.96
N ALA A 731 -20.21 26.54 2.20
CA ALA A 731 -20.39 25.43 1.28
C ALA A 731 -21.88 25.06 1.16
N ARG A 732 -22.26 24.43 0.04
CA ARG A 732 -23.64 23.90 -0.11
C ARG A 732 -23.82 22.57 0.58
N ALA A 733 -22.78 21.74 0.59
CA ALA A 733 -22.84 20.39 1.10
C ALA A 733 -21.50 19.93 1.68
N LEU A 734 -21.59 19.00 2.63
CA LEU A 734 -20.50 18.17 3.10
C LEU A 734 -20.85 16.70 2.83
N ILE A 735 -20.01 16.00 2.09
CA ILE A 735 -20.07 14.56 1.86
C ILE A 735 -19.11 13.89 2.86
N LEU A 736 -19.66 13.03 3.70
CA LEU A 736 -18.92 12.16 4.63
C LEU A 736 -19.15 10.71 4.21
N SER A 737 -18.12 10.06 3.68
CA SER A 737 -18.15 8.61 3.45
C SER A 737 -17.86 7.85 4.75
N THR A 738 -17.98 6.52 4.76
CA THR A 738 -17.80 5.73 5.99
C THR A 738 -16.41 5.99 6.58
N PRO A 739 -16.28 6.67 7.73
CA PRO A 739 -14.97 7.02 8.24
C PRO A 739 -14.42 5.86 9.05
N THR A 740 -13.14 5.53 8.87
CA THR A 740 -12.47 4.48 9.64
C THR A 740 -12.13 4.96 11.05
N GLU A 741 -11.93 6.28 11.20
CA GLU A 741 -11.73 6.95 12.47
C GLU A 741 -12.93 7.81 12.88
N ALA A 742 -13.17 7.94 14.18
CA ALA A 742 -14.28 8.75 14.67
C ALA A 742 -13.93 10.25 14.65
N LEU A 743 -14.77 11.07 14.00
CA LEU A 743 -14.72 12.53 14.11
C LEU A 743 -14.67 12.95 15.59
N SER A 744 -13.88 13.96 15.91
CA SER A 744 -13.81 14.53 17.25
C SER A 744 -15.11 15.23 17.64
N SER A 745 -15.26 15.57 18.94
CA SER A 745 -16.43 16.34 19.35
C SER A 745 -16.50 17.75 18.76
N THR A 746 -15.35 18.33 18.37
CA THR A 746 -15.32 19.69 17.82
C THR A 746 -15.79 19.65 16.37
N GLU A 747 -15.28 18.70 15.57
CA GLU A 747 -15.69 18.51 14.18
C GLU A 747 -17.17 18.16 14.09
N ARG A 748 -17.68 17.24 14.93
CA ARG A 748 -19.12 16.95 14.97
C ARG A 748 -19.98 18.17 15.29
N THR A 749 -19.51 19.06 16.16
CA THR A 749 -20.22 20.32 16.42
C THR A 749 -20.14 21.26 15.22
N ALA A 750 -19.01 21.34 14.51
CA ALA A 750 -18.90 22.14 13.29
C ALA A 750 -19.83 21.63 12.18
N VAL A 751 -19.88 20.31 11.96
CA VAL A 751 -20.82 19.67 11.02
C VAL A 751 -22.28 19.94 11.41
N ALA A 752 -22.62 19.87 12.70
CA ALA A 752 -23.96 20.20 13.17
C ALA A 752 -24.31 21.69 13.03
N ASP A 753 -23.39 22.59 13.34
CA ASP A 753 -23.57 24.04 13.17
C ASP A 753 -23.72 24.39 11.68
N PHE A 754 -23.01 23.69 10.79
CA PHE A 754 -23.14 23.81 9.33
C PHE A 754 -24.52 23.38 8.83
N ALA A 755 -24.99 22.20 9.26
CA ALA A 755 -26.33 21.72 8.95
C ALA A 755 -27.41 22.71 9.44
N ASP A 756 -27.31 23.17 10.69
CA ASP A 756 -28.22 24.16 11.28
C ASP A 756 -28.25 25.51 10.51
N ALA A 757 -27.18 25.83 9.79
CA ALA A 757 -27.04 27.05 9.00
C ALA A 757 -27.62 26.95 7.58
N GLY A 758 -28.07 25.76 7.14
CA GLY A 758 -28.65 25.51 5.82
C GLY A 758 -27.82 24.59 4.91
N GLY A 759 -26.62 24.17 5.36
CA GLY A 759 -25.77 23.24 4.62
C GLY A 759 -26.34 21.83 4.60
N ALA A 760 -26.20 21.12 3.48
CA ALA A 760 -26.55 19.70 3.38
C ALA A 760 -25.44 18.81 3.94
N VAL A 761 -25.76 17.83 4.78
CA VAL A 761 -24.82 16.78 5.21
C VAL A 761 -25.22 15.45 4.58
N VAL A 762 -24.38 14.92 3.70
CA VAL A 762 -24.61 13.66 2.99
C VAL A 762 -23.69 12.59 3.57
N LEU A 763 -24.28 11.55 4.14
CA LEU A 763 -23.57 10.40 4.70
C LEU A 763 -23.60 9.24 3.69
N LEU A 764 -22.45 8.75 3.26
CA LEU A 764 -22.32 7.59 2.35
C LEU A 764 -21.86 6.38 3.16
N GLY A 765 -22.76 5.40 3.33
CA GLY A 765 -22.48 4.18 4.10
C GLY A 765 -22.31 2.96 3.19
N THR A 766 -21.21 2.24 3.37
CA THR A 766 -20.88 1.01 2.62
C THR A 766 -20.89 -0.24 3.49
N ALA A 767 -21.10 -1.40 2.86
CA ALA A 767 -21.05 -2.72 3.47
C ALA A 767 -19.66 -3.36 3.43
N ALA A 768 -18.72 -2.78 2.68
CA ALA A 768 -17.33 -3.22 2.59
C ALA A 768 -16.66 -3.24 3.97
N ASP A 769 -16.91 -2.21 4.80
CA ASP A 769 -16.57 -2.18 6.22
C ASP A 769 -17.78 -1.79 7.08
N ALA A 770 -18.55 -2.81 7.45
CA ALA A 770 -19.71 -2.64 8.31
C ALA A 770 -19.36 -2.27 9.76
N ASP A 771 -18.12 -2.50 10.21
CA ASP A 771 -17.69 -2.13 11.56
C ASP A 771 -17.42 -0.61 11.64
N ALA A 772 -16.82 -0.03 10.59
CA ALA A 772 -16.57 1.41 10.48
C ALA A 772 -17.85 2.27 10.44
N LEU A 773 -18.98 1.73 9.95
CA LEU A 773 -20.30 2.41 9.97
C LEU A 773 -20.70 2.92 11.37
N GLY A 774 -20.22 2.27 12.43
CA GLY A 774 -20.45 2.71 13.80
C GLY A 774 -19.91 4.11 14.12
N ASN A 775 -18.99 4.64 13.31
CA ASN A 775 -18.46 5.99 13.46
C ASN A 775 -19.45 7.09 13.02
N PHE A 776 -20.52 6.76 12.28
CA PHE A 776 -21.60 7.71 11.99
C PHE A 776 -22.55 7.93 13.17
N ASP A 777 -22.69 6.98 14.10
CA ASP A 777 -23.65 7.07 15.22
C ASP A 777 -23.47 8.37 16.05
N PRO A 778 -22.24 8.78 16.43
CA PRO A 778 -22.02 10.05 17.13
C PRO A 778 -22.33 11.28 16.27
N VAL A 779 -22.12 11.21 14.96
CA VAL A 779 -22.37 12.31 13.99
C VAL A 779 -23.87 12.55 13.87
N VAL A 780 -24.62 11.48 13.54
CA VAL A 780 -26.10 11.49 13.46
C VAL A 780 -26.72 11.96 14.78
N SER A 781 -26.18 11.53 15.91
CA SER A 781 -26.67 11.96 17.22
C SER A 781 -26.40 13.43 17.54
N GLU A 782 -25.33 14.05 17.02
CA GLU A 782 -25.03 15.46 17.23
C GLU A 782 -25.89 16.34 16.31
N LEU A 783 -26.16 15.87 15.09
CA LEU A 783 -27.07 16.48 14.11
C LEU A 783 -28.56 16.45 14.53
N ASP A 784 -28.94 15.65 15.54
CA ASP A 784 -30.35 15.36 15.89
C ASP A 784 -31.15 14.79 14.70
N ALA A 785 -30.48 14.06 13.80
CA ALA A 785 -31.07 13.50 12.59
C ALA A 785 -31.74 12.13 12.85
N ASP A 786 -32.89 11.90 12.21
CA ASP A 786 -33.70 10.69 12.27
C ASP A 786 -33.35 9.67 11.15
N VAL A 787 -32.10 9.69 10.65
CA VAL A 787 -31.56 8.70 9.70
C VAL A 787 -30.71 7.64 10.40
N ALA A 788 -30.55 6.45 9.81
CA ALA A 788 -29.66 5.42 10.32
C ALA A 788 -29.19 4.43 9.24
N PHE A 789 -27.99 3.89 9.41
CA PHE A 789 -27.45 2.77 8.64
C PHE A 789 -27.72 1.44 9.36
N THR A 790 -27.86 0.37 8.59
CA THR A 790 -27.83 -1.01 9.10
C THR A 790 -26.46 -1.63 8.87
N ASP A 791 -26.18 -2.74 9.53
CA ASP A 791 -25.00 -3.58 9.34
C ASP A 791 -25.24 -4.69 8.29
N THR A 792 -26.30 -4.56 7.48
CA THR A 792 -26.75 -5.61 6.56
C THR A 792 -26.44 -5.21 5.12
N PRO A 793 -25.50 -5.91 4.45
CA PRO A 793 -25.25 -5.73 3.02
C PRO A 793 -26.53 -5.99 2.21
N VAL A 794 -26.82 -5.11 1.26
CA VAL A 794 -27.89 -5.28 0.28
C VAL A 794 -27.25 -5.82 -1.00
N THR A 795 -27.74 -6.95 -1.48
CA THR A 795 -27.21 -7.62 -2.68
C THR A 795 -28.35 -8.01 -3.61
N ASP A 796 -28.11 -7.95 -4.92
CA ASP A 796 -29.09 -8.39 -5.92
C ASP A 796 -28.41 -9.23 -7.01
N GLY A 797 -28.76 -10.51 -7.10
CA GLY A 797 -28.20 -11.42 -8.12
C GLY A 797 -28.83 -11.31 -9.52
N GLU A 798 -29.91 -10.52 -9.68
CA GLU A 798 -30.61 -10.34 -10.96
C GLU A 798 -30.41 -8.93 -11.55
N ASN A 799 -30.44 -7.87 -10.72
CA ASN A 799 -30.27 -6.48 -11.13
C ASN A 799 -28.99 -5.92 -10.51
N ASN A 800 -27.87 -6.09 -11.20
CA ASN A 800 -26.56 -5.63 -10.75
C ASN A 800 -25.64 -5.31 -11.92
N LEU A 801 -24.56 -4.62 -11.59
CA LEU A 801 -23.49 -4.26 -12.50
C LEU A 801 -22.30 -5.21 -12.31
N GLY A 802 -22.41 -6.41 -12.89
CA GLY A 802 -21.34 -7.43 -12.92
C GLY A 802 -21.21 -8.27 -11.64
N ASP A 803 -21.43 -7.68 -10.47
CA ASP A 803 -21.36 -8.33 -9.16
C ASP A 803 -22.65 -8.11 -8.35
N PRO A 804 -23.26 -9.14 -7.72
CA PRO A 804 -24.40 -8.97 -6.82
C PRO A 804 -24.22 -7.97 -5.67
N ALA A 805 -22.99 -7.65 -5.27
CA ALA A 805 -22.67 -6.61 -4.29
C ALA A 805 -22.88 -5.19 -4.85
N ASN A 806 -23.05 -5.04 -6.16
CA ASN A 806 -23.16 -3.79 -6.88
C ASN A 806 -24.54 -3.68 -7.57
N PRO A 807 -25.65 -3.69 -6.80
CA PRO A 807 -27.00 -3.72 -7.35
C PRO A 807 -27.39 -2.45 -8.10
N THR A 808 -28.31 -2.61 -9.04
CA THR A 808 -28.99 -1.49 -9.72
C THR A 808 -30.47 -1.51 -9.36
N THR A 809 -31.12 -0.34 -9.41
CA THR A 809 -32.53 -0.24 -9.04
C THR A 809 -33.28 0.82 -9.82
N THR A 810 -34.53 0.49 -10.14
CA THR A 810 -35.55 1.41 -10.68
C THR A 810 -36.68 1.65 -9.68
N ASN A 811 -36.54 1.14 -8.45
CA ASN A 811 -37.56 1.16 -7.42
C ASN A 811 -37.58 2.50 -6.66
N PHE A 812 -38.12 3.51 -7.34
CA PHE A 812 -38.30 4.86 -6.83
C PHE A 812 -39.67 5.02 -6.18
N ALA A 813 -39.71 5.64 -5.00
CA ALA A 813 -40.94 5.87 -4.26
C ALA A 813 -41.78 6.99 -4.89
N ASP A 814 -43.11 6.82 -4.89
CA ASP A 814 -44.04 7.86 -5.37
C ASP A 814 -43.87 9.15 -4.53
N GLY A 815 -43.80 10.30 -5.20
CA GLY A 815 -43.79 11.62 -4.55
C GLY A 815 -42.41 12.25 -4.34
N PHE A 816 -41.38 11.69 -4.98
CA PHE A 816 -40.01 12.20 -5.04
C PHE A 816 -39.55 12.39 -6.49
N ASP A 817 -40.49 12.65 -7.41
CA ASP A 817 -40.23 12.73 -8.86
C ASP A 817 -39.13 13.77 -9.18
N GLU A 818 -38.99 14.81 -8.34
CA GLU A 818 -37.98 15.85 -8.43
C GLU A 818 -36.53 15.36 -8.23
N LEU A 819 -36.32 14.24 -7.53
CA LEU A 819 -34.98 13.69 -7.33
C LEU A 819 -34.44 13.00 -8.60
N PHE A 820 -35.33 12.69 -9.54
CA PHE A 820 -35.03 11.86 -10.71
C PHE A 820 -35.09 12.65 -12.02
N THR A 821 -35.02 13.98 -11.94
CA THR A 821 -34.93 14.87 -13.10
C THR A 821 -33.49 15.34 -13.31
N PRO A 822 -33.16 15.89 -14.49
CA PRO A 822 -32.00 16.77 -14.66
C PRO A 822 -31.92 17.78 -13.51
N PHE A 823 -30.73 18.08 -13.03
CA PHE A 823 -30.52 19.05 -11.97
C PHE A 823 -30.94 20.43 -12.47
N THR A 824 -31.89 21.03 -11.76
CA THR A 824 -32.31 22.41 -12.01
C THR A 824 -32.39 23.09 -10.66
N ALA A 825 -31.45 23.99 -10.40
CA ALA A 825 -31.39 24.71 -9.15
C ALA A 825 -32.68 25.50 -8.91
N ASP A 826 -33.19 25.45 -7.69
CA ASP A 826 -34.29 26.31 -7.28
C ASP A 826 -33.74 27.74 -7.19
N ASP A 827 -34.12 28.63 -8.12
CA ASP A 827 -33.62 30.01 -8.26
C ASP A 827 -33.96 30.95 -7.05
N GLY A 828 -34.17 30.41 -5.84
CA GLY A 828 -34.65 31.13 -4.66
C GLY A 828 -36.01 31.81 -4.91
N GLY A 829 -36.69 31.40 -5.97
CA GLY A 829 -37.86 32.05 -6.54
C GLY A 829 -39.15 31.55 -5.92
N ASP A 830 -39.23 31.49 -4.58
CA ASP A 830 -40.43 31.06 -3.85
C ASP A 830 -41.02 29.77 -4.46
N GLY A 831 -40.55 28.61 -3.98
CA GLY A 831 -41.26 27.32 -4.02
C GLY A 831 -42.68 27.35 -3.42
N GLY A 832 -43.38 28.48 -3.51
CA GLY A 832 -44.81 28.54 -3.63
C GLY A 832 -45.24 27.95 -4.96
N SER A 833 -45.79 26.73 -4.88
CA SER A 833 -46.93 26.32 -5.70
C SER A 833 -47.76 27.53 -6.13
N GLY A 834 -47.56 28.01 -7.37
CA GLY A 834 -47.80 29.43 -7.68
C GLY A 834 -48.21 29.74 -9.12
N GLY A 835 -48.75 28.77 -9.86
CA GLY A 835 -49.26 29.00 -11.22
C GLY A 835 -48.18 28.92 -12.32
N SER A 836 -48.28 27.96 -13.24
CA SER A 836 -47.43 27.88 -14.43
C SER A 836 -48.17 28.39 -15.68
N LEU A 837 -47.53 29.21 -16.52
CA LEU A 837 -48.14 29.67 -17.78
C LEU A 837 -47.90 28.63 -18.89
N ALA A 838 -48.96 28.12 -19.50
CA ALA A 838 -48.90 27.15 -20.58
C ALA A 838 -49.47 27.72 -21.89
N PHE A 839 -48.86 27.37 -23.02
CA PHE A 839 -49.40 27.66 -24.35
C PHE A 839 -50.66 26.82 -24.64
N VAL A 840 -51.69 27.45 -25.22
CA VAL A 840 -52.94 26.76 -25.60
C VAL A 840 -53.11 26.70 -27.11
N GLU A 841 -53.11 27.84 -27.78
CA GLU A 841 -53.38 27.94 -29.22
C GLU A 841 -52.86 29.27 -29.78
N VAL A 842 -52.46 29.25 -31.04
CA VAL A 842 -52.20 30.45 -31.85
C VAL A 842 -53.06 30.40 -33.12
N ASN A 843 -53.73 31.51 -33.41
CA ASN A 843 -54.49 31.72 -34.64
C ASN A 843 -53.78 32.79 -35.47
N ALA A 844 -52.78 32.37 -36.25
CA ALA A 844 -51.98 33.25 -37.11
C ALA A 844 -52.75 33.74 -38.35
N ASP A 845 -53.51 32.85 -39.02
CA ASP A 845 -54.24 33.17 -40.27
C ASP A 845 -55.73 33.47 -40.00
N ALA A 846 -56.03 34.69 -39.55
CA ALA A 846 -57.40 35.06 -39.21
C ALA A 846 -58.26 35.32 -40.46
N GLU A 847 -59.58 35.07 -40.40
CA GLU A 847 -60.46 35.26 -41.57
C GLU A 847 -60.67 36.75 -41.90
N GLY A 848 -59.78 37.33 -42.70
CA GLY A 848 -59.90 38.72 -43.14
C GLY A 848 -58.58 39.47 -43.16
N ASP A 849 -58.54 40.61 -42.47
CA ASP A 849 -57.31 41.34 -42.16
C ASP A 849 -56.88 40.88 -40.76
N ASP A 850 -55.67 40.36 -40.61
CA ASP A 850 -55.19 39.73 -39.36
C ASP A 850 -55.21 40.68 -38.15
N LEU A 851 -55.41 41.99 -38.36
CA LEU A 851 -55.53 42.99 -37.30
C LEU A 851 -56.96 43.54 -37.11
N GLU A 852 -57.97 43.00 -37.80
CA GLU A 852 -59.40 43.35 -37.67
C GLU A 852 -60.26 42.10 -37.36
N ASP A 853 -61.31 42.24 -36.54
CA ASP A 853 -62.17 41.12 -36.09
C ASP A 853 -62.80 40.30 -37.26
N PRO A 854 -62.57 38.97 -37.33
CA PRO A 854 -61.73 38.16 -36.43
C PRO A 854 -60.24 38.36 -36.71
N GLN A 855 -59.47 38.63 -35.65
CA GLN A 855 -58.05 38.97 -35.74
C GLN A 855 -57.15 37.86 -35.19
N GLU A 856 -55.88 37.95 -35.55
CA GLU A 856 -54.81 37.10 -35.07
C GLU A 856 -54.66 37.18 -33.54
N ASN A 857 -54.39 36.03 -32.91
CA ASN A 857 -54.23 35.96 -31.46
C ASN A 857 -53.41 34.74 -31.02
N VAL A 858 -52.90 34.82 -29.78
CA VAL A 858 -52.34 33.69 -29.03
C VAL A 858 -53.08 33.55 -27.70
N VAL A 859 -53.23 32.32 -27.22
CA VAL A 859 -53.94 31.97 -25.99
C VAL A 859 -52.98 31.24 -25.05
N PHE A 860 -52.96 31.69 -23.79
CA PHE A 860 -52.22 31.06 -22.70
C PHE A 860 -53.16 30.66 -21.57
N GLU A 861 -52.82 29.63 -20.81
CA GLU A 861 -53.53 29.16 -19.62
C GLU A 861 -52.62 29.20 -18.41
N ASN A 862 -53.14 29.61 -17.25
CA ASN A 862 -52.47 29.31 -15.98
C ASN A 862 -52.81 27.86 -15.61
N ALA A 863 -51.85 26.96 -15.82
CA ALA A 863 -51.95 25.52 -15.56
C ALA A 863 -51.66 25.12 -14.11
N GLY A 864 -51.18 26.04 -13.26
CA GLY A 864 -50.97 25.76 -11.84
C GLY A 864 -52.22 26.01 -10.98
N ASP A 865 -52.11 25.71 -9.68
CA ASP A 865 -53.23 25.69 -8.74
C ASP A 865 -53.55 27.06 -8.08
N ASP A 866 -52.67 28.04 -8.26
CA ASP A 866 -52.81 29.39 -7.71
C ASP A 866 -52.90 30.49 -8.79
N ALA A 867 -53.15 31.73 -8.37
CA ALA A 867 -53.26 32.86 -9.29
C ALA A 867 -51.86 33.37 -9.68
N LEU A 868 -51.58 33.40 -10.98
CA LEU A 868 -50.28 33.77 -11.54
C LEU A 868 -50.22 35.29 -11.82
N ASP A 869 -49.25 35.98 -11.23
CA ASP A 869 -48.96 37.39 -11.56
C ASP A 869 -48.05 37.45 -12.79
N LEU A 870 -48.54 38.04 -13.88
CA LEU A 870 -47.78 38.21 -15.13
C LEU A 870 -47.16 39.60 -15.24
N THR A 871 -47.04 40.34 -14.13
CA THR A 871 -46.34 41.62 -14.12
C THR A 871 -44.89 41.44 -14.55
N GLY A 872 -44.45 42.16 -15.58
CA GLY A 872 -43.08 42.06 -16.11
C GLY A 872 -42.93 41.06 -17.25
N TYR A 873 -43.87 40.11 -17.42
CA TYR A 873 -43.79 39.12 -18.49
C TYR A 873 -43.88 39.77 -19.87
N THR A 874 -43.19 39.19 -20.85
CA THR A 874 -43.22 39.62 -22.25
C THR A 874 -43.50 38.48 -23.22
N VAL A 875 -44.28 38.73 -24.27
CA VAL A 875 -44.54 37.80 -25.38
C VAL A 875 -43.85 38.33 -26.64
N SER A 876 -43.08 37.49 -27.34
CA SER A 876 -42.34 37.86 -28.56
C SER A 876 -42.52 36.91 -29.74
N ASP A 877 -42.30 37.43 -30.95
CA ASP A 877 -42.12 36.66 -32.20
C ASP A 877 -40.63 36.46 -32.55
N GLU A 878 -40.33 35.62 -33.55
CA GLU A 878 -38.96 35.32 -34.02
C GLU A 878 -38.23 36.56 -34.60
N THR A 879 -38.94 37.67 -34.83
CA THR A 879 -38.45 38.81 -35.63
C THR A 879 -38.28 40.12 -34.86
N THR A 880 -38.40 40.11 -33.51
CA THR A 880 -38.25 41.22 -32.54
C THR A 880 -39.54 42.00 -32.16
N LYS A 881 -40.73 41.50 -32.48
CA LYS A 881 -41.97 42.14 -31.98
C LYS A 881 -42.27 41.64 -30.57
N GLU A 882 -42.30 42.55 -29.60
CA GLU A 882 -42.56 42.22 -28.18
C GLU A 882 -43.83 42.92 -27.63
N TYR A 883 -44.55 42.23 -26.73
CA TYR A 883 -45.68 42.70 -25.93
C TYR A 883 -45.37 42.52 -24.45
N SER A 884 -45.53 43.54 -23.63
CA SER A 884 -45.43 43.39 -22.17
C SER A 884 -46.82 43.30 -21.57
N PHE A 885 -47.03 42.37 -20.64
CA PHE A 885 -48.26 42.31 -19.86
C PHE A 885 -48.44 43.58 -19.00
N PRO A 886 -49.68 44.04 -18.75
CA PRO A 886 -49.91 45.22 -17.92
C PRO A 886 -49.48 45.00 -16.46
N ASP A 887 -48.89 46.01 -15.83
CA ASP A 887 -48.56 45.97 -14.40
C ASP A 887 -49.78 45.57 -13.53
N GLY A 888 -49.61 44.55 -12.70
CA GLY A 888 -50.64 43.99 -11.82
C GLY A 888 -51.66 43.10 -12.54
N PHE A 889 -51.36 42.60 -13.73
CA PHE A 889 -52.20 41.60 -14.41
C PHE A 889 -52.01 40.23 -13.77
N THR A 890 -53.08 39.70 -13.18
CA THR A 890 -53.06 38.37 -12.54
C THR A 890 -54.04 37.43 -13.25
N LEU A 891 -53.57 36.25 -13.64
CA LEU A 891 -54.36 35.19 -14.26
C LEU A 891 -54.72 34.11 -13.22
N PRO A 892 -56.00 33.95 -12.83
CA PRO A 892 -56.37 32.93 -11.86
C PRO A 892 -56.10 31.50 -12.37
N SER A 893 -55.86 30.55 -11.47
CA SER A 893 -55.72 29.12 -11.78
C SER A 893 -56.81 28.59 -12.72
N GLY A 894 -56.39 27.84 -13.75
CA GLY A 894 -57.24 27.24 -14.78
C GLY A 894 -57.98 28.28 -15.64
N LYS A 895 -57.49 29.52 -15.72
CA LYS A 895 -58.01 30.56 -16.62
C LYS A 895 -57.08 30.79 -17.78
N GLN A 896 -57.69 31.17 -18.90
CA GLN A 896 -57.00 31.53 -20.12
C GLN A 896 -57.02 33.04 -20.34
N VAL A 897 -55.93 33.55 -20.89
CA VAL A 897 -55.82 34.91 -21.43
C VAL A 897 -55.57 34.82 -22.92
N THR A 898 -56.31 35.61 -23.69
CA THR A 898 -56.11 35.75 -25.14
C THR A 898 -55.44 37.08 -25.44
N LEU A 899 -54.28 37.05 -26.08
CA LEU A 899 -53.57 38.23 -26.58
C LEU A 899 -53.86 38.39 -28.08
N TYR A 900 -54.62 39.41 -28.43
CA TYR A 900 -54.92 39.78 -29.80
C TYR A 900 -53.88 40.75 -30.37
N SER A 901 -53.44 40.52 -31.61
CA SER A 901 -52.40 41.32 -32.25
C SER A 901 -52.85 42.76 -32.61
N GLY A 902 -54.12 42.93 -32.99
CA GLY A 902 -54.68 44.22 -33.41
C GLY A 902 -55.18 45.09 -32.25
N GLY A 903 -56.08 46.03 -32.56
CA GLY A 903 -56.59 47.00 -31.60
C GLY A 903 -57.88 46.57 -30.90
N GLY A 904 -58.00 46.83 -29.59
CA GLY A 904 -59.21 46.59 -28.82
C GLY A 904 -59.23 47.30 -27.47
N THR A 905 -59.91 46.72 -26.48
CA THR A 905 -59.97 47.25 -25.11
C THR A 905 -59.76 46.11 -24.15
N ASP A 906 -58.69 46.18 -23.37
CA ASP A 906 -58.29 45.11 -22.46
C ASP A 906 -59.38 44.79 -21.43
N THR A 907 -59.48 43.51 -21.10
CA THR A 907 -60.29 42.93 -20.04
C THR A 907 -59.44 41.96 -19.21
N ASP A 908 -60.01 41.38 -18.16
CA ASP A 908 -59.30 40.43 -17.30
C ASP A 908 -58.84 39.14 -18.03
N THR A 909 -59.33 38.86 -19.24
CA THR A 909 -58.97 37.64 -20.02
C THR A 909 -58.72 37.91 -21.51
N GLU A 910 -58.79 39.17 -21.95
CA GLU A 910 -58.56 39.55 -23.35
C GLU A 910 -57.68 40.79 -23.38
N LEU A 911 -56.50 40.67 -23.97
CA LEU A 911 -55.49 41.73 -24.09
C LEU A 911 -55.26 42.09 -25.55
N TYR A 912 -54.86 43.32 -25.83
CA TYR A 912 -54.69 43.81 -27.20
C TYR A 912 -53.34 44.52 -27.39
N TRP A 913 -52.51 43.96 -28.27
CA TRP A 913 -51.18 44.49 -28.60
C TRP A 913 -51.23 45.84 -29.35
N GLY A 914 -52.38 46.17 -29.96
CA GLY A 914 -52.63 47.47 -30.55
C GLY A 914 -51.87 47.74 -31.85
N ARG A 915 -51.43 46.69 -32.57
CA ARG A 915 -50.68 46.86 -33.82
C ARG A 915 -51.55 47.47 -34.91
N THR A 916 -50.92 48.30 -35.75
CA THR A 916 -51.54 48.86 -36.95
C THR A 916 -50.56 48.73 -38.13
N GLY A 917 -50.79 47.73 -38.99
CA GLY A 917 -50.13 47.63 -40.29
C GLY A 917 -49.55 46.27 -40.66
N THR A 918 -48.87 45.58 -39.73
CA THR A 918 -48.26 44.26 -39.96
C THR A 918 -48.70 43.29 -38.88
N ALA A 919 -49.14 42.10 -39.29
CA ALA A 919 -49.43 40.97 -38.40
C ALA A 919 -48.19 40.60 -37.57
N ILE A 920 -48.42 40.00 -36.39
CA ILE A 920 -47.35 39.51 -35.52
C ILE A 920 -46.92 38.14 -36.02
N TRP A 921 -47.84 37.20 -36.06
CA TRP A 921 -47.63 35.77 -36.26
C TRP A 921 -47.65 35.42 -37.76
N ASN A 922 -46.62 34.71 -38.22
CA ASN A 922 -46.49 34.38 -39.64
C ASN A 922 -47.31 33.14 -40.03
N ASN A 923 -48.22 33.27 -41.01
CA ASN A 923 -49.06 32.15 -41.51
C ASN A 923 -48.25 30.98 -42.13
N GLY A 924 -46.95 31.15 -42.36
CA GLY A 924 -46.02 30.11 -42.81
C GLY A 924 -45.27 29.37 -41.71
N GLY A 925 -45.52 29.72 -40.44
CA GLY A 925 -44.81 29.26 -39.24
C GLY A 925 -43.99 30.39 -38.60
N ASP A 926 -43.96 30.40 -37.28
CA ASP A 926 -43.30 31.38 -36.40
C ASP A 926 -43.09 30.75 -35.01
N THR A 927 -42.32 31.41 -34.15
CA THR A 927 -42.14 31.00 -32.74
C THR A 927 -42.81 32.01 -31.83
N VAL A 928 -43.67 31.52 -30.92
CA VAL A 928 -44.17 32.28 -29.78
C VAL A 928 -43.24 32.02 -28.60
N SER A 929 -42.56 33.05 -28.11
CA SER A 929 -41.76 32.97 -26.87
C SER A 929 -42.37 33.86 -25.80
N VAL A 930 -42.42 33.40 -24.55
CA VAL A 930 -42.80 34.19 -23.39
C VAL A 930 -41.65 34.18 -22.40
N THR A 931 -41.27 35.38 -21.96
CA THR A 931 -40.24 35.60 -20.95
C THR A 931 -40.91 36.15 -19.69
N ASP A 932 -40.48 35.72 -18.51
CA ASP A 932 -40.99 36.21 -17.22
C ASP A 932 -40.39 37.58 -16.82
N SER A 933 -40.61 37.99 -15.57
CA SER A 933 -40.09 39.26 -15.03
C SER A 933 -38.56 39.31 -14.92
N ASP A 934 -37.92 38.16 -14.83
CA ASP A 934 -36.51 38.00 -14.48
C ASP A 934 -35.65 37.74 -15.73
N GLY A 935 -36.30 37.37 -16.84
CA GLY A 935 -35.65 37.22 -18.14
C GLY A 935 -35.66 35.79 -18.65
N ASN A 936 -36.29 34.86 -17.93
CA ASN A 936 -36.31 33.43 -18.26
C ASN A 936 -37.43 33.11 -19.25
N VAL A 937 -37.14 32.25 -20.23
CA VAL A 937 -38.14 31.81 -21.21
C VAL A 937 -39.03 30.74 -20.57
N VAL A 938 -40.29 31.10 -20.27
CA VAL A 938 -41.27 30.22 -19.60
C VAL A 938 -42.22 29.53 -20.56
N VAL A 939 -42.31 30.00 -21.81
CA VAL A 939 -43.05 29.33 -22.90
C VAL A 939 -42.29 29.53 -24.20
N GLU A 940 -42.06 28.44 -24.95
CA GLU A 940 -41.62 28.51 -26.34
C GLU A 940 -42.45 27.54 -27.20
N HIS A 941 -43.01 28.03 -28.31
CA HIS A 941 -43.85 27.23 -29.19
C HIS A 941 -43.71 27.61 -30.67
N GLU A 942 -43.25 26.66 -31.49
CA GLU A 942 -43.22 26.73 -32.96
C GLU A 942 -44.46 26.04 -33.55
N TYR A 943 -45.09 26.62 -34.58
CA TYR A 943 -46.36 26.13 -35.15
C TYR A 943 -46.46 26.13 -36.69
#